data_AF-A0A4Q1HFC5-F1
#
_entry.id   AF-A0A4Q1HFC5-F1
#
_cell.length_a   1.000
_cell.length_b   1.000
_cell.length_c   1.000
_cell.angle_alpha   90.00
_cell.angle_beta   90.00
_cell.angle_gamma   90.00
#
_symmetry.space_group_name_H-M   'P 1'
#
loop_
_entity.id
_entity.type
_entity.pdbx_description
1 polymer ?
#
loop_
_entity_poly.entity_id
_entity_poly.type
_entity_poly.pdbx_seq_one_letter_code
_entity_poly.pdbx_strand_id
1 'polypeptide(L)'
;MDRRRFLKWSGFISVSAVSPVLLTACGGDHEDDDTDAGAGADPGTGANAGTGFTLGVASGDPTPDSVILWTRVDGGSGGTVAVRVQVATDAGFTALVVDAQVSAVSQWDYTVRHKVTGLTPNTNYYYRFLTGAVTSTTGRTWTAPAADADVASLKFAFITCQDWNANHWGAFDALVNAEDPDIKFIVHVGDYIYERAAATRLVACEDVHPPLVDKLAGGTKVGDDVYATTIDDYRALYKTYRSDPRLQALHARYPFIAIWDDHEFSDDCWGDDSTYNDNGDTSTGVPQPARRRGANQAWYEYMLADVTFTDGMTGDQYLDIQIYRSFTFGKLATLVMTDERLYRADHLIPESNTGGSEIGSRYLVPQPLLQAVEARKLAGGGVNASVSMLGDVQRQWWKDQMSAANGKTTWKLWGNEVSLMRMQVDLVNALRLGPQLAAGVVAAVPALAPAQAQLATAIAADLKSFGTQYLLAKAQGGTLAIAAGDLARTQALVTMLADAPSAAAVAASLVSTLNGGYSSFFQYLANYLFDCDQWDGYDAERKALMAHLKSNGIQNVVALTGDLHAIFAGQVMDDYDAATPTPVMVDLMTPGISSTSLLGFYTAAIKNANHAFDAMASLVVTDVANYTGDALSATMKGSGSWIKYADTDAQGYAVVTLTPASLTCQIKKVHKLLSDGATAPTGANVVAQVVTATVAAGTPDVTVSVA
;
A
#
# COMPACT_ATOMS: atom_id res chain seq x y z
N MET A 1 31.32 13.97 19.56
CA MET A 1 30.07 13.31 19.98
C MET A 1 29.77 13.72 21.41
N ASP A 2 28.62 14.34 21.66
CA ASP A 2 28.21 14.75 23.01
C ASP A 2 27.82 13.50 23.84
N ARG A 3 28.48 13.28 24.97
CA ARG A 3 28.23 12.15 25.89
C ARG A 3 26.75 12.09 26.32
N ARG A 4 26.07 13.24 26.44
CA ARG A 4 24.63 13.29 26.74
C ARG A 4 23.75 12.79 25.59
N ARG A 5 24.15 12.99 24.33
CA ARG A 5 23.45 12.43 23.17
C ARG A 5 23.67 10.92 23.04
N PHE A 6 24.87 10.41 23.32
CA PHE A 6 25.17 8.98 23.29
C PHE A 6 24.35 8.19 24.34
N LEU A 7 24.24 8.71 25.57
CA LEU A 7 23.42 8.09 26.63
C LEU A 7 21.91 8.15 26.36
N LYS A 8 21.44 9.16 25.60
CA LYS A 8 20.03 9.24 25.14
C LYS A 8 19.71 8.21 24.07
N TRP A 9 20.67 7.94 23.17
CA TRP A 9 20.54 6.94 22.12
C TRP A 9 20.54 5.51 22.68
N SER A 10 21.38 5.22 23.67
CA SER A 10 21.47 3.89 24.30
C SER A 10 20.22 3.45 25.05
N GLY A 11 19.28 4.36 25.33
CA GLY A 11 18.00 4.02 25.96
C GLY A 11 16.96 3.47 24.98
N PHE A 12 16.88 4.05 23.78
CA PHE A 12 15.75 3.80 22.88
C PHE A 12 15.93 2.61 21.94
N ILE A 13 17.08 2.50 21.25
CA ILE A 13 17.50 1.25 20.60
C ILE A 13 18.62 0.65 21.45
N SER A 14 18.38 -0.56 21.93
CA SER A 14 19.38 -1.34 22.66
C SER A 14 19.68 -2.63 21.91
N VAL A 15 20.90 -3.17 22.07
CA VAL A 15 21.36 -4.37 21.37
C VAL A 15 21.91 -5.38 22.37
N SER A 16 21.47 -6.63 22.27
CA SER A 16 22.10 -7.76 22.95
C SER A 16 22.58 -8.80 21.93
N ALA A 17 23.68 -9.47 22.25
CA ALA A 17 24.14 -10.64 21.50
C ALA A 17 23.95 -11.89 22.36
N VAL A 18 23.47 -12.98 21.76
CA VAL A 18 23.46 -14.29 22.42
C VAL A 18 24.92 -14.71 22.64
N SER A 19 25.31 -14.91 23.89
CA SER A 19 26.64 -15.40 24.26
C SER A 19 26.66 -16.93 24.27
N PRO A 20 27.65 -17.60 23.65
CA PRO A 20 27.81 -19.05 23.72
C PRO A 20 28.17 -19.57 25.13
N VAL A 21 28.42 -18.70 26.12
CA VAL A 21 28.98 -19.09 27.43
C VAL A 21 28.01 -18.73 28.56
N LEU A 22 27.17 -19.69 28.95
CA LEU A 22 26.59 -19.73 30.30
C LEU A 22 27.66 -20.24 31.27
N LEU A 23 28.52 -19.34 31.77
CA LEU A 23 29.29 -19.62 32.98
C LEU A 23 28.33 -19.42 34.16
N THR A 24 27.75 -20.54 34.61
CA THR A 24 27.07 -20.63 35.90
C THR A 24 28.10 -20.38 37.00
N ALA A 25 28.24 -19.14 37.45
CA ALA A 25 29.04 -18.83 38.64
C ALA A 25 28.18 -19.08 39.88
N CYS A 26 28.27 -20.28 40.44
CA CYS A 26 27.93 -20.51 41.84
C CYS A 26 29.01 -19.84 42.70
N GLY A 27 28.75 -18.64 43.22
CA GLY A 27 29.62 -17.97 44.19
C GLY A 27 29.15 -18.29 45.61
N GLY A 28 29.85 -19.20 46.28
CA GLY A 28 29.69 -19.49 47.71
C GLY A 28 30.47 -18.51 48.59
N ASP A 29 30.05 -18.47 49.84
CA ASP A 29 30.42 -17.54 50.92
C ASP A 29 31.94 -17.37 51.16
N HIS A 30 32.39 -16.12 51.28
CA HIS A 30 33.49 -15.73 52.17
C HIS A 30 33.40 -14.25 52.55
N GLU A 31 33.34 -13.99 53.86
CA GLU A 31 33.64 -12.70 54.48
C GLU A 31 35.15 -12.45 54.38
N ASP A 32 35.56 -11.25 53.96
CA ASP A 32 36.56 -10.43 54.65
C ASP A 32 36.80 -9.10 53.91
N ASP A 33 37.26 -8.15 54.73
CA ASP A 33 37.18 -6.69 54.62
C ASP A 33 38.19 -6.02 53.66
N ASP A 34 37.85 -4.77 53.32
CA ASP A 34 38.70 -3.62 52.97
C ASP A 34 39.36 -3.41 51.57
N THR A 35 38.72 -2.48 50.85
CA THR A 35 39.25 -1.26 50.20
C THR A 35 39.90 -1.29 48.79
N ASP A 36 39.16 -0.58 47.90
CA ASP A 36 39.59 0.31 46.81
C ASP A 36 40.07 -0.29 45.47
N ALA A 37 39.12 -0.47 44.55
CA ALA A 37 39.31 -0.27 43.12
C ALA A 37 37.96 -0.09 42.38
N GLY A 38 37.64 1.17 42.04
CA GLY A 38 36.73 1.63 40.99
C GLY A 38 35.64 0.68 40.46
N ALA A 39 34.57 0.49 41.24
CA ALA A 39 33.31 -0.04 40.73
C ALA A 39 32.60 1.04 39.87
N GLY A 40 32.26 0.67 38.64
CA GLY A 40 31.34 1.44 37.80
C GLY A 40 30.00 1.61 38.51
N ALA A 41 29.47 2.82 38.46
CA ALA A 41 28.22 3.20 39.10
C ALA A 41 27.07 2.27 38.69
N ASP A 42 26.46 1.66 39.69
CA ASP A 42 25.12 1.07 39.66
C ASP A 42 24.08 2.15 39.28
N PRO A 43 23.32 2.02 38.18
CA PRO A 43 22.21 2.92 37.88
C PRO A 43 20.97 2.50 38.68
N GLY A 44 21.07 2.54 40.02
CA GLY A 44 20.13 1.87 40.91
C GLY A 44 19.45 2.76 41.96
N THR A 45 19.03 4.00 41.67
CA THR A 45 18.21 4.79 42.64
C THR A 45 17.19 5.78 42.04
N GLY A 46 16.98 5.81 40.72
CA GLY A 46 16.10 6.82 40.08
C GLY A 46 15.11 6.32 39.01
N ALA A 47 15.03 5.01 38.75
CA ALA A 47 14.12 4.46 37.74
C ALA A 47 12.78 4.07 38.39
N ASN A 48 11.67 4.59 37.86
CA ASN A 48 10.33 4.20 38.29
C ASN A 48 9.97 2.82 37.73
N ALA A 49 9.22 2.02 38.48
CA ALA A 49 8.60 0.81 37.93
C ALA A 49 7.37 1.22 37.11
N GLY A 50 7.32 0.83 35.84
CA GLY A 50 6.14 0.97 34.99
C GLY A 50 4.97 0.11 35.48
N THR A 51 3.75 0.48 35.09
CA THR A 51 2.51 -0.12 35.62
C THR A 51 1.92 -1.22 34.75
N GLY A 52 2.38 -1.37 33.50
CA GLY A 52 1.71 -2.23 32.53
C GLY A 52 2.38 -2.25 31.16
N PHE A 53 1.93 -3.21 30.34
CA PHE A 53 2.25 -3.33 28.91
C PHE A 53 0.94 -3.36 28.11
N THR A 54 0.12 -2.31 28.24
CA THR A 54 -1.26 -2.27 27.73
C THR A 54 -1.39 -2.35 26.21
N LEU A 55 -0.30 -2.11 25.47
CA LEU A 55 -0.24 -2.21 24.00
C LEU A 55 0.44 -3.50 23.50
N GLY A 56 0.64 -4.45 24.41
CA GLY A 56 1.22 -5.75 24.12
C GLY A 56 2.72 -5.71 23.80
N VAL A 57 3.12 -6.72 23.05
CA VAL A 57 4.50 -6.97 22.63
C VAL A 57 4.50 -7.30 21.16
N ALA A 58 5.62 -7.05 20.49
CA ALA A 58 5.71 -7.27 19.06
C ALA A 58 7.18 -7.55 18.66
N SER A 59 7.40 -8.24 17.54
CA SER A 59 8.73 -8.41 16.94
C SER A 59 8.75 -8.13 15.45
N GLY A 60 9.92 -7.89 14.85
CA GLY A 60 10.00 -7.61 13.42
C GLY A 60 11.39 -7.66 12.82
N ASP A 61 11.41 -7.46 11.50
CA ASP A 61 12.56 -7.50 10.61
C ASP A 61 13.51 -8.68 10.88
N PRO A 62 13.01 -9.94 10.75
CA PRO A 62 13.81 -11.11 11.05
C PRO A 62 14.93 -11.30 10.01
N THR A 63 16.17 -11.38 10.50
CA THR A 63 17.36 -11.81 9.73
C THR A 63 17.76 -13.22 10.15
N PRO A 64 18.76 -13.85 9.51
CA PRO A 64 19.22 -15.18 9.93
C PRO A 64 19.70 -15.24 11.38
N ASP A 65 20.14 -14.13 11.94
CA ASP A 65 20.78 -14.09 13.26
C ASP A 65 20.20 -13.01 14.17
N SER A 66 19.16 -12.29 13.75
CA SER A 66 18.61 -11.20 14.53
C SER A 66 17.13 -10.95 14.35
N VAL A 67 16.53 -10.29 15.35
CA VAL A 67 15.16 -9.77 15.34
C VAL A 67 15.10 -8.47 16.16
N ILE A 68 14.16 -7.58 15.82
CA ILE A 68 13.76 -6.47 16.69
C ILE A 68 12.64 -6.97 17.62
N LEU A 69 12.74 -6.64 18.91
CA LEU A 69 11.69 -6.82 19.91
C LEU A 69 11.17 -5.46 20.36
N TRP A 70 9.87 -5.35 20.53
CA TRP A 70 9.18 -4.10 20.83
C TRP A 70 8.15 -4.27 21.95
N THR A 71 8.03 -3.25 22.80
CA THR A 71 6.86 -3.01 23.65
C THR A 71 6.75 -1.52 23.98
N ARG A 72 5.61 -1.11 24.56
CA ARG A 72 5.48 0.16 25.27
C ARG A 72 5.15 -0.13 26.73
N VAL A 73 5.92 0.45 27.63
CA VAL A 73 5.63 0.37 29.07
C VAL A 73 4.82 1.59 29.51
N ASP A 74 3.83 1.37 30.36
CA ASP A 74 3.05 2.44 30.96
C ASP A 74 3.90 3.16 32.03
N GLY A 75 4.59 4.22 31.60
CA GLY A 75 5.70 4.82 32.33
C GLY A 75 5.39 5.90 33.36
N GLY A 76 4.12 6.20 33.63
CA GLY A 76 3.70 7.15 34.68
C GLY A 76 4.21 8.60 34.49
N SER A 77 4.36 9.34 35.60
CA SER A 77 4.60 10.79 35.62
C SER A 77 6.09 11.18 35.57
N GLY A 78 6.72 11.03 34.40
CA GLY A 78 8.05 11.55 34.09
C GLY A 78 9.22 10.74 34.70
N GLY A 79 10.26 10.51 33.91
CA GLY A 79 11.47 9.74 34.33
C GLY A 79 11.74 8.55 33.44
N THR A 80 12.83 7.83 33.74
CA THR A 80 13.21 6.58 33.05
C THR A 80 12.56 5.39 33.75
N VAL A 81 12.09 4.41 32.96
CA VAL A 81 11.56 3.13 33.46
C VAL A 81 12.53 2.02 33.09
N ALA A 82 12.97 1.25 34.09
CA ALA A 82 13.79 0.08 33.86
C ALA A 82 12.92 -1.08 33.33
N VAL A 83 13.30 -1.63 32.18
CA VAL A 83 12.62 -2.77 31.56
C VAL A 83 13.62 -3.90 31.38
N ARG A 84 13.27 -5.11 31.78
CA ARG A 84 14.08 -6.32 31.55
C ARG A 84 13.52 -7.04 30.33
N VAL A 85 14.36 -7.35 29.35
CA VAL A 85 14.02 -8.10 28.14
C VAL A 85 14.57 -9.51 28.29
N GLN A 86 13.70 -10.51 28.17
CA GLN A 86 14.09 -11.91 28.22
C GLN A 86 13.72 -12.60 26.92
N VAL A 87 14.65 -13.42 26.41
CA VAL A 87 14.44 -14.29 25.23
C VAL A 87 14.81 -15.71 25.60
N ALA A 88 13.99 -16.67 25.18
CA ALA A 88 14.16 -18.08 25.48
C ALA A 88 13.84 -18.96 24.27
N THR A 89 14.31 -20.20 24.30
CA THR A 89 13.97 -21.23 23.30
C THR A 89 12.65 -21.93 23.59
N ASP A 90 12.05 -21.69 24.75
CA ASP A 90 10.80 -22.31 25.21
C ASP A 90 9.85 -21.28 25.85
N ALA A 91 8.54 -21.53 25.78
CA ALA A 91 7.51 -20.62 26.28
C ALA A 91 7.47 -20.49 27.81
N GLY A 92 8.08 -21.43 28.54
CA GLY A 92 8.21 -21.41 30.00
C GLY A 92 9.39 -20.58 30.49
N PHE A 93 10.24 -20.06 29.58
CA PHE A 93 11.46 -19.33 29.91
C PHE A 93 12.41 -20.14 30.81
N THR A 94 12.50 -21.46 30.59
CA THR A 94 13.37 -22.34 31.38
C THR A 94 14.85 -22.18 31.04
N ALA A 95 15.16 -21.78 29.80
CA ALA A 95 16.51 -21.47 29.34
C ALA A 95 16.52 -20.12 28.60
N LEU A 96 17.07 -19.10 29.27
CA LEU A 96 17.23 -17.76 28.69
C LEU A 96 18.47 -17.71 27.79
N VAL A 97 18.29 -17.23 26.56
CA VAL A 97 19.39 -16.89 25.63
C VAL A 97 19.72 -15.41 25.67
N VAL A 98 18.79 -14.57 26.12
CA VAL A 98 19.01 -13.16 26.44
C VAL A 98 18.30 -12.85 27.74
N ASP A 99 18.99 -12.08 28.58
CA ASP A 99 18.43 -11.45 29.76
C ASP A 99 19.08 -10.09 29.97
N ALA A 100 18.43 -9.04 29.49
CA ALA A 100 19.01 -7.71 29.35
C ALA A 100 18.18 -6.65 30.07
N GLN A 101 18.85 -5.68 30.70
CA GLN A 101 18.20 -4.51 31.28
C GLN A 101 18.30 -3.33 30.31
N VAL A 102 17.17 -2.72 29.99
CA VAL A 102 17.03 -1.59 29.08
C VAL A 102 16.20 -0.48 29.74
N SER A 103 16.15 0.70 29.12
CA SER A 103 15.50 1.89 29.68
C SER A 103 14.45 2.44 28.75
N ALA A 104 13.19 2.47 29.18
CA ALA A 104 12.13 3.19 28.47
C ALA A 104 12.05 4.64 28.98
N VAL A 105 11.98 5.63 28.08
CA VAL A 105 11.98 7.05 28.45
C VAL A 105 10.83 7.81 27.81
N SER A 106 10.33 8.85 28.49
CA SER A 106 9.19 9.64 28.03
C SER A 106 9.39 10.33 26.68
N GLN A 107 10.64 10.66 26.31
CA GLN A 107 10.96 11.28 25.02
C GLN A 107 10.46 10.44 23.83
N TRP A 108 10.41 9.11 24.00
CA TRP A 108 10.00 8.14 22.99
C TRP A 108 8.69 7.42 23.38
N ASP A 109 7.84 8.13 24.13
CA ASP A 109 6.56 7.61 24.67
C ASP A 109 6.71 6.27 25.40
N TYR A 110 7.83 6.08 26.11
CA TYR A 110 8.14 4.86 26.85
C TYR A 110 8.10 3.57 26.01
N THR A 111 8.31 3.69 24.70
CA THR A 111 8.54 2.54 23.83
C THR A 111 9.96 1.99 24.04
N VAL A 112 10.09 0.67 23.86
CA VAL A 112 11.35 -0.07 23.91
C VAL A 112 11.53 -0.73 22.56
N ARG A 113 12.68 -0.49 21.91
CA ARG A 113 13.12 -1.24 20.73
C ARG A 113 14.44 -1.93 21.05
N HIS A 114 14.44 -3.26 21.06
CA HIS A 114 15.58 -4.06 21.43
C HIS A 114 15.97 -5.01 20.31
N LYS A 115 17.13 -4.81 19.69
CA LYS A 115 17.68 -5.73 18.70
C LYS A 115 18.41 -6.87 19.39
N VAL A 116 18.03 -8.08 19.07
CA VAL A 116 18.73 -9.28 19.54
C VAL A 116 19.50 -9.87 18.37
N THR A 117 20.80 -10.09 18.55
CA THR A 117 21.71 -10.63 17.52
C THR A 117 22.36 -11.94 17.98
N GLY A 118 23.01 -12.66 17.05
CA GLY A 118 23.68 -13.93 17.35
C GLY A 118 22.71 -15.09 17.58
N LEU A 119 21.45 -14.95 17.15
CA LEU A 119 20.45 -16.00 17.21
C LEU A 119 20.74 -17.09 16.17
N THR A 120 20.23 -18.29 16.42
CA THR A 120 20.33 -19.39 15.45
C THR A 120 19.37 -19.14 14.29
N PRO A 121 19.78 -19.32 13.01
CA PRO A 121 18.89 -19.22 11.86
C PRO A 121 17.71 -20.20 11.90
N ASN A 122 16.62 -19.83 11.23
CA ASN A 122 15.39 -20.63 11.10
C ASN A 122 14.85 -21.18 12.43
N THR A 123 14.89 -20.36 13.49
CA THR A 123 14.58 -20.81 14.86
C THR A 123 13.47 -19.95 15.46
N ASN A 124 12.49 -20.62 16.10
CA ASN A 124 11.47 -19.95 16.88
C ASN A 124 12.02 -19.58 18.26
N TYR A 125 11.75 -18.36 18.71
CA TYR A 125 12.07 -17.90 20.06
C TYR A 125 10.83 -17.34 20.74
N TYR A 126 10.85 -17.35 22.06
CA TYR A 126 9.85 -16.70 22.91
C TYR A 126 10.49 -15.52 23.63
N TYR A 127 9.75 -14.44 23.80
CA TYR A 127 10.26 -13.24 24.45
C TYR A 127 9.21 -12.60 25.36
N ARG A 128 9.68 -11.88 26.39
CA ARG A 128 8.82 -11.11 27.29
C ARG A 128 9.58 -9.92 27.86
N PHE A 129 8.81 -8.94 28.33
CA PHE A 129 9.31 -7.76 29.02
C PHE A 129 8.84 -7.78 30.46
N LEU A 130 9.68 -7.28 31.37
CA LEU A 130 9.37 -7.17 32.79
C LEU A 130 9.68 -5.76 33.29
N THR A 131 8.83 -5.23 34.16
CA THR A 131 9.05 -3.99 34.90
C THR A 131 8.52 -4.15 36.32
N GLY A 132 9.38 -3.99 37.33
CA GLY A 132 9.00 -4.30 38.71
C GLY A 132 8.44 -5.73 38.84
N ALA A 133 7.19 -5.85 39.29
CA ALA A 133 6.47 -7.13 39.41
C ALA A 133 5.59 -7.47 38.19
N VAL A 134 5.55 -6.62 37.16
CA VAL A 134 4.69 -6.79 35.99
C VAL A 134 5.46 -7.51 34.89
N THR A 135 4.83 -8.52 34.28
CA THR A 135 5.34 -9.25 33.11
C THR A 135 4.39 -9.03 31.94
N SER A 136 4.92 -8.77 30.75
CA SER A 136 4.14 -8.66 29.52
C SER A 136 3.51 -10.00 29.12
N THR A 137 2.58 -9.97 28.16
CA THR A 137 2.25 -11.18 27.39
C THR A 137 3.54 -11.76 26.77
N THR A 138 3.61 -13.10 26.69
CA THR A 138 4.70 -13.80 25.99
C THR A 138 4.51 -13.63 24.48
N GLY A 139 5.52 -13.06 23.82
CA GLY A 139 5.60 -13.03 22.38
C GLY A 139 6.35 -14.23 21.81
N ARG A 140 6.08 -14.57 20.55
CA ARG A 140 6.80 -15.53 19.71
C ARG A 140 7.40 -14.79 18.52
N THR A 141 8.64 -15.11 18.18
CA THR A 141 9.34 -14.60 17.00
C THR A 141 10.06 -15.72 16.27
N TRP A 142 10.58 -15.43 15.08
CA TRP A 142 11.31 -16.38 14.24
C TRP A 142 12.45 -15.67 13.53
N THR A 143 13.62 -16.31 13.44
CA THR A 143 14.76 -15.85 12.63
C THR A 143 14.70 -16.43 11.23
N ALA A 144 15.10 -15.65 10.22
CA ALA A 144 15.15 -16.12 8.84
C ALA A 144 16.10 -17.33 8.67
N PRO A 145 15.95 -18.18 7.64
CA PRO A 145 16.95 -19.19 7.31
C PRO A 145 18.24 -18.52 6.84
N ALA A 146 19.37 -19.22 7.04
CA ALA A 146 20.66 -18.79 6.50
C ALA A 146 20.57 -18.57 4.98
N ALA A 147 21.31 -17.59 4.46
CA ALA A 147 21.18 -17.14 3.06
C ALA A 147 21.46 -18.22 2.01
N ASP A 148 22.26 -19.24 2.35
CA ASP A 148 22.61 -20.37 1.50
C ASP A 148 21.75 -21.63 1.74
N ALA A 149 20.80 -21.57 2.66
CA ALA A 149 19.93 -22.69 2.99
C ALA A 149 18.96 -23.03 1.85
N ASP A 150 18.75 -24.32 1.63
CA ASP A 150 17.72 -24.82 0.72
C ASP A 150 16.37 -24.84 1.44
N VAL A 151 15.50 -23.90 1.09
CA VAL A 151 14.17 -23.73 1.70
C VAL A 151 13.12 -24.33 0.78
N ALA A 152 12.49 -25.42 1.22
CA ALA A 152 11.49 -26.14 0.42
C ALA A 152 10.16 -25.38 0.31
N SER A 153 9.80 -24.63 1.36
CA SER A 153 8.59 -23.82 1.40
C SER A 153 8.77 -22.64 2.36
N LEU A 154 8.21 -21.49 2.01
CA LEU A 154 8.07 -20.32 2.87
C LEU A 154 6.62 -19.86 2.86
N LYS A 155 6.03 -19.70 4.04
CA LYS A 155 4.66 -19.21 4.18
C LYS A 155 4.62 -17.96 5.04
N PHE A 156 3.94 -16.92 4.56
CA PHE A 156 3.76 -15.65 5.25
C PHE A 156 2.39 -15.06 4.90
N ALA A 157 1.91 -14.13 5.71
CA ALA A 157 0.74 -13.32 5.36
C ALA A 157 1.19 -11.94 4.91
N PHE A 158 0.43 -11.29 4.04
CA PHE A 158 0.60 -9.87 3.75
C PHE A 158 -0.73 -9.13 3.84
N ILE A 159 -0.70 -7.93 4.43
CA ILE A 159 -1.85 -7.15 4.87
C ILE A 159 -1.61 -5.66 4.68
N THR A 160 -2.68 -4.88 4.70
CA THR A 160 -2.68 -3.41 4.52
C THR A 160 -3.98 -2.81 5.07
N CYS A 161 -4.04 -1.49 5.22
CA CYS A 161 -5.29 -0.71 5.29
C CYS A 161 -6.29 -1.22 6.33
N GLN A 162 -6.03 -0.87 7.59
CA GLN A 162 -6.80 -1.28 8.75
C GLN A 162 -7.54 -0.10 9.39
N ASP A 163 -8.33 0.67 8.62
CA ASP A 163 -9.07 1.84 9.16
C ASP A 163 -9.93 1.46 10.37
N TRP A 164 -9.71 2.17 11.47
CA TRP A 164 -10.43 2.05 12.74
C TRP A 164 -11.90 2.51 12.63
N ASN A 165 -12.22 3.30 11.60
CA ASN A 165 -13.56 3.84 11.40
C ASN A 165 -14.42 2.98 10.46
N ALA A 166 -13.92 1.82 10.02
CA ALA A 166 -14.55 1.01 9.01
C ALA A 166 -14.64 -0.47 9.39
N ASN A 167 -15.78 -1.09 9.07
CA ASN A 167 -16.07 -2.51 9.17
C ASN A 167 -15.65 -3.14 10.52
N HIS A 168 -14.80 -4.17 10.49
CA HIS A 168 -14.33 -4.88 11.67
C HIS A 168 -12.97 -5.52 11.45
N TRP A 169 -12.28 -5.86 12.54
CA TRP A 169 -10.95 -6.49 12.52
C TRP A 169 -10.96 -8.00 12.76
N GLY A 170 -12.09 -8.68 12.52
CA GLY A 170 -12.18 -10.15 12.59
C GLY A 170 -11.16 -10.89 11.69
N ALA A 171 -10.64 -10.24 10.65
CA ALA A 171 -9.53 -10.75 9.83
C ALA A 171 -8.29 -11.12 10.68
N PHE A 172 -7.96 -10.32 11.71
CA PHE A 172 -6.84 -10.62 12.61
C PHE A 172 -7.10 -11.87 13.44
N ASP A 173 -8.32 -12.04 13.96
CA ASP A 173 -8.70 -13.27 14.67
C ASP A 173 -8.60 -14.48 13.75
N ALA A 174 -9.11 -14.38 12.53
CA ALA A 174 -9.03 -15.46 11.56
C ALA A 174 -7.59 -15.81 11.19
N LEU A 175 -6.70 -14.81 11.12
CA LEU A 175 -5.29 -15.01 10.80
C LEU A 175 -4.52 -15.63 11.96
N VAL A 176 -4.71 -15.14 13.19
CA VAL A 176 -4.08 -15.69 14.41
C VAL A 176 -4.55 -17.11 14.68
N ASN A 177 -5.83 -17.39 14.42
CA ASN A 177 -6.46 -18.68 14.69
C ASN A 177 -6.54 -19.60 13.46
N ALA A 178 -5.91 -19.25 12.34
CA ALA A 178 -6.02 -19.96 11.04
C ALA A 178 -5.59 -21.44 11.06
N GLU A 179 -5.24 -22.01 12.22
CA GLU A 179 -4.60 -23.31 12.42
C GLU A 179 -3.34 -23.57 11.59
N ASP A 180 -2.79 -22.54 10.92
CA ASP A 180 -1.64 -22.67 10.03
C ASP A 180 -0.33 -22.34 10.77
N PRO A 181 0.36 -23.34 11.38
CA PRO A 181 1.59 -23.11 12.12
C PRO A 181 2.77 -22.72 11.22
N ASP A 182 2.61 -22.80 9.90
CA ASP A 182 3.70 -22.59 8.95
C ASP A 182 3.91 -21.12 8.58
N ILE A 183 2.93 -20.24 8.85
CA ILE A 183 3.11 -18.79 8.69
C ILE A 183 4.28 -18.33 9.58
N LYS A 184 5.31 -17.75 8.96
CA LYS A 184 6.55 -17.35 9.63
C LYS A 184 6.58 -15.88 10.02
N PHE A 185 6.00 -15.01 9.21
CA PHE A 185 5.99 -13.56 9.42
C PHE A 185 4.79 -12.91 8.72
N ILE A 186 4.58 -11.64 9.02
CA ILE A 186 3.59 -10.77 8.38
C ILE A 186 4.33 -9.69 7.57
N VAL A 187 3.91 -9.46 6.34
CA VAL A 187 4.29 -8.27 5.57
C VAL A 187 3.16 -7.24 5.70
N HIS A 188 3.47 -6.02 6.10
CA HIS A 188 2.50 -4.92 6.16
C HIS A 188 2.93 -3.83 5.19
N VAL A 189 2.10 -3.56 4.19
CA VAL A 189 2.49 -2.70 3.05
C VAL A 189 1.95 -1.28 3.11
N GLY A 190 1.16 -0.91 4.12
CA GLY A 190 0.64 0.45 4.20
C GLY A 190 -0.55 0.60 5.13
N ASP A 191 -0.82 1.84 5.57
CA ASP A 191 -2.04 2.23 6.29
C ASP A 191 -2.29 1.44 7.57
N TYR A 192 -1.25 1.36 8.40
CA TYR A 192 -1.35 0.83 9.76
C TYR A 192 -2.22 1.73 10.64
N ILE A 193 -2.17 3.04 10.41
CA ILE A 193 -3.07 4.03 11.00
C ILE A 193 -3.71 4.88 9.90
N TYR A 194 -4.84 5.53 10.23
CA TYR A 194 -5.39 6.64 9.46
C TYR A 194 -5.29 7.90 10.29
N GLU A 195 -4.80 8.98 9.68
CA GLU A 195 -4.54 10.26 10.34
C GLU A 195 -5.82 11.08 10.57
N ARG A 196 -6.92 10.72 9.91
CA ARG A 196 -8.24 11.34 10.01
C ARG A 196 -9.10 10.71 11.11
N ALA A 197 -9.58 11.53 12.03
CA ALA A 197 -10.69 11.24 12.92
C ALA A 197 -11.99 11.83 12.36
N ALA A 198 -12.80 10.97 11.75
CA ALA A 198 -14.08 11.39 11.17
C ALA A 198 -15.13 11.69 12.26
N ALA A 199 -15.83 12.82 12.15
CA ALA A 199 -16.93 13.14 13.07
C ALA A 199 -18.16 12.25 12.83
N THR A 200 -18.39 11.87 11.59
CA THR A 200 -19.40 10.88 11.21
C THR A 200 -18.75 9.78 10.39
N ARG A 201 -18.98 8.52 10.76
CA ARG A 201 -18.47 7.39 9.99
C ARG A 201 -19.13 7.31 8.63
N LEU A 202 -18.32 7.19 7.58
CA LEU A 202 -18.80 7.05 6.21
C LEU A 202 -19.37 5.66 5.92
N VAL A 203 -18.95 4.66 6.70
CA VAL A 203 -19.37 3.26 6.59
C VAL A 203 -19.66 2.67 7.96
N ALA A 204 -20.36 1.54 7.99
CA ALA A 204 -20.60 0.81 9.23
C ALA A 204 -19.27 0.32 9.84
N CYS A 205 -19.18 0.31 11.17
CA CYS A 205 -17.99 -0.04 11.94
C CYS A 205 -18.42 -0.69 13.25
N GLU A 206 -17.66 -1.68 13.72
CA GLU A 206 -17.94 -2.40 14.96
C GLU A 206 -17.84 -1.53 16.22
N ASP A 207 -18.67 -1.83 17.23
CA ASP A 207 -18.78 -1.03 18.46
C ASP A 207 -17.50 -1.02 19.31
N VAL A 208 -16.65 -2.03 19.16
CA VAL A 208 -15.37 -2.12 19.90
C VAL A 208 -14.36 -1.07 19.45
N HIS A 209 -14.58 -0.44 18.30
CA HIS A 209 -13.84 0.73 17.85
C HIS A 209 -14.68 1.97 18.15
N PRO A 210 -14.42 2.73 19.23
CA PRO A 210 -15.09 4.01 19.46
C PRO A 210 -14.57 5.13 18.54
N PRO A 211 -15.32 6.23 18.36
CA PRO A 211 -14.88 7.38 17.55
C PRO A 211 -13.54 7.99 18.04
N LEU A 212 -12.77 8.53 17.08
CA LEU A 212 -11.42 9.06 17.33
C LEU A 212 -11.36 10.56 17.61
N VAL A 213 -12.44 11.32 17.41
CA VAL A 213 -12.40 12.81 17.45
C VAL A 213 -11.83 13.39 18.74
N ASP A 214 -12.07 12.74 19.89
CA ASP A 214 -11.55 13.18 21.19
C ASP A 214 -10.08 12.78 21.44
N LYS A 215 -9.45 12.06 20.51
CA LYS A 215 -8.06 11.58 20.62
C LYS A 215 -7.04 12.54 20.04
N LEU A 216 -7.43 13.39 19.08
CA LEU A 216 -6.53 14.27 18.33
C LEU A 216 -6.59 15.70 18.87
N ALA A 217 -6.14 15.89 20.12
CA ALA A 217 -6.26 17.16 20.82
C ALA A 217 -5.46 18.31 20.18
N GLY A 218 -4.37 17.99 19.48
CA GLY A 218 -3.56 18.95 18.73
C GLY A 218 -3.90 19.00 17.23
N GLY A 219 -4.92 18.24 16.80
CA GLY A 219 -5.23 18.05 15.39
C GLY A 219 -5.87 19.24 14.71
N THR A 220 -5.68 19.32 13.40
CA THR A 220 -6.27 20.33 12.52
C THR A 220 -7.72 19.98 12.22
N LYS A 221 -8.63 20.95 12.34
CA LYS A 221 -10.05 20.78 12.02
C LYS A 221 -10.33 21.20 10.59
N VAL A 222 -10.95 20.31 9.81
CA VAL A 222 -11.43 20.59 8.45
C VAL A 222 -12.89 20.16 8.38
N GLY A 223 -13.80 21.13 8.31
CA GLY A 223 -15.22 20.85 8.52
C GLY A 223 -15.48 20.28 9.91
N ASP A 224 -16.19 19.15 9.98
CA ASP A 224 -16.45 18.45 11.24
C ASP A 224 -15.34 17.45 11.62
N ASP A 225 -14.43 17.11 10.71
CA ASP A 225 -13.37 16.13 10.94
C ASP A 225 -12.13 16.76 11.58
N VAL A 226 -11.32 15.91 12.23
CA VAL A 226 -10.05 16.29 12.84
C VAL A 226 -8.93 15.43 12.27
N TYR A 227 -7.81 16.04 11.89
CA TYR A 227 -6.65 15.36 11.31
C TYR A 227 -5.44 15.50 12.22
N ALA A 228 -4.64 14.43 12.37
CA ALA A 228 -3.47 14.43 13.23
C ALA A 228 -2.40 15.41 12.73
N THR A 229 -1.94 16.31 13.60
CA THR A 229 -0.98 17.38 13.22
C THR A 229 0.28 17.33 14.08
N THR A 230 0.15 16.96 15.35
CA THR A 230 1.28 16.89 16.28
C THR A 230 1.78 15.45 16.44
N ILE A 231 3.02 15.28 16.89
CA ILE A 231 3.54 13.95 17.25
C ILE A 231 2.65 13.26 18.29
N ASP A 232 2.05 14.00 19.23
CA ASP A 232 1.19 13.41 20.25
C ASP A 232 -0.14 12.92 19.66
N ASP A 233 -0.64 13.54 18.60
CA ASP A 233 -1.80 13.05 17.83
C ASP A 233 -1.46 11.72 17.12
N TYR A 234 -0.33 11.65 16.41
CA TYR A 234 0.11 10.40 15.78
C TYR A 234 0.36 9.28 16.81
N ARG A 235 1.00 9.60 17.95
CA ARG A 235 1.12 8.65 19.06
C ARG A 235 -0.24 8.21 19.57
N ALA A 236 -1.22 9.11 19.69
CA ALA A 236 -2.57 8.76 20.12
C ALA A 236 -3.25 7.79 19.15
N LEU A 237 -3.06 7.96 17.84
CA LEU A 237 -3.53 7.02 16.82
C LEU A 237 -2.87 5.64 16.99
N TYR A 238 -1.55 5.56 17.04
CA TYR A 238 -0.85 4.28 17.24
C TYR A 238 -1.27 3.57 18.53
N LYS A 239 -1.43 4.31 19.64
CA LYS A 239 -1.93 3.78 20.91
C LYS A 239 -3.35 3.24 20.78
N THR A 240 -4.21 3.93 20.03
CA THR A 240 -5.60 3.53 19.83
C THR A 240 -5.67 2.26 18.98
N TYR A 241 -5.01 2.23 17.83
CA TYR A 241 -4.99 1.05 16.96
C TYR A 241 -4.41 -0.17 17.68
N ARG A 242 -3.27 0.00 18.36
CA ARG A 242 -2.65 -1.09 19.16
C ARG A 242 -3.41 -1.45 20.42
N SER A 243 -4.46 -0.72 20.82
CA SER A 243 -5.30 -1.11 21.95
C SER A 243 -6.21 -2.29 21.62
N ASP A 244 -6.43 -2.60 20.33
CA ASP A 244 -7.24 -3.74 19.92
C ASP A 244 -6.53 -5.06 20.28
N PRO A 245 -7.16 -5.94 21.07
CA PRO A 245 -6.53 -7.18 21.51
C PRO A 245 -6.22 -8.15 20.37
N ARG A 246 -6.93 -8.07 19.24
CA ARG A 246 -6.72 -8.94 18.08
C ARG A 246 -5.44 -8.55 17.34
N LEU A 247 -5.18 -7.24 17.22
CA LEU A 247 -3.92 -6.73 16.67
C LEU A 247 -2.74 -7.01 17.62
N GLN A 248 -2.94 -6.90 18.94
CA GLN A 248 -1.92 -7.31 19.92
C GLN A 248 -1.59 -8.80 19.83
N ALA A 249 -2.60 -9.66 19.66
CA ALA A 249 -2.41 -11.10 19.51
C ALA A 249 -1.62 -11.43 18.24
N LEU A 250 -1.90 -10.74 17.13
CA LEU A 250 -1.16 -10.90 15.87
C LEU A 250 0.32 -10.51 16.03
N HIS A 251 0.58 -9.35 16.61
CA HIS A 251 1.92 -8.85 16.92
C HIS A 251 2.70 -9.76 17.87
N ALA A 252 2.04 -10.31 18.89
CA ALA A 252 2.67 -11.25 19.82
C ALA A 252 2.97 -12.60 19.15
N ARG A 253 2.34 -12.94 18.02
CA ARG A 253 2.45 -14.27 17.39
C ARG A 253 3.51 -14.36 16.30
N TYR A 254 3.70 -13.28 15.54
CA TYR A 254 4.53 -13.27 14.33
C TYR A 254 5.43 -12.03 14.28
N PRO A 255 6.67 -12.15 13.77
CA PRO A 255 7.45 -10.99 13.40
C PRO A 255 6.84 -10.27 12.19
N PHE A 256 6.90 -8.94 12.18
CA PHE A 256 6.44 -8.08 11.09
C PHE A 256 7.61 -7.56 10.25
N ILE A 257 7.40 -7.50 8.93
CA ILE A 257 8.20 -6.73 7.98
C ILE A 257 7.28 -5.64 7.45
N ALA A 258 7.49 -4.40 7.88
CA ALA A 258 6.54 -3.32 7.62
C ALA A 258 7.18 -2.12 6.92
N ILE A 259 6.41 -1.52 6.03
CA ILE A 259 6.58 -0.17 5.48
C ILE A 259 5.34 0.67 5.83
N TRP A 260 5.39 1.97 5.57
CA TRP A 260 4.22 2.85 5.61
C TRP A 260 3.60 2.96 4.22
N ASP A 261 2.47 3.64 4.17
CA ASP A 261 1.93 4.27 2.98
C ASP A 261 1.66 5.76 3.30
N ASP A 262 0.61 6.37 2.75
CA ASP A 262 0.30 7.78 2.87
C ASP A 262 -0.33 8.12 4.21
N HIS A 263 -1.27 7.32 4.70
CA HIS A 263 -2.05 7.61 5.91
C HIS A 263 -1.25 7.56 7.23
N GLU A 264 -0.03 7.02 7.22
CA GLU A 264 0.94 7.23 8.30
C GLU A 264 1.34 8.70 8.48
N PHE A 265 1.12 9.53 7.46
CA PHE A 265 1.32 10.98 7.49
C PHE A 265 0.06 11.76 7.06
N SER A 266 -0.33 11.67 5.79
CA SER A 266 -1.45 12.40 5.20
C SER A 266 -1.87 11.72 3.90
N ASP A 267 -3.18 11.60 3.70
CA ASP A 267 -3.83 11.11 2.46
C ASP A 267 -3.13 11.67 1.20
N ASP A 268 -2.70 10.78 0.32
CA ASP A 268 -2.04 11.01 -0.97
C ASP A 268 -0.81 11.93 -0.92
N CYS A 269 -0.06 11.94 0.18
CA CYS A 269 1.13 12.78 0.34
C CYS A 269 2.29 12.44 -0.61
N TRP A 270 3.10 13.43 -0.99
CA TRP A 270 4.44 13.23 -1.55
C TRP A 270 5.46 13.98 -0.70
N GLY A 271 6.51 13.30 -0.24
CA GLY A 271 7.50 13.90 0.66
C GLY A 271 6.87 14.42 1.96
N ASP A 272 6.80 15.74 2.12
CA ASP A 272 6.17 16.44 3.23
C ASP A 272 4.93 17.24 2.85
N ASP A 273 4.47 17.16 1.61
CA ASP A 273 3.25 17.82 1.16
C ASP A 273 2.01 17.06 1.64
N SER A 274 1.08 17.82 2.24
CA SER A 274 -0.23 17.32 2.69
C SER A 274 -1.35 17.80 1.75
N THR A 275 -2.47 17.09 1.78
CA THR A 275 -3.69 17.44 1.04
C THR A 275 -4.63 18.41 1.78
N TYR A 276 -4.26 18.85 2.99
CA TYR A 276 -4.98 19.85 3.80
C TYR A 276 -4.05 20.56 4.78
N ASN A 277 -4.39 21.79 5.18
CA ASN A 277 -3.51 22.67 5.95
C ASN A 277 -4.07 23.11 7.32
N ASP A 278 -3.19 23.62 8.18
CA ASP A 278 -3.47 24.09 9.56
C ASP A 278 -4.56 25.19 9.65
N ASN A 279 -4.90 25.85 8.53
CA ASN A 279 -5.99 26.83 8.50
C ASN A 279 -7.37 26.18 8.27
N GLY A 280 -7.42 24.84 8.17
CA GLY A 280 -8.62 24.09 7.87
C GLY A 280 -9.00 24.08 6.39
N ASP A 281 -8.06 24.42 5.51
CA ASP A 281 -8.25 24.48 4.05
C ASP A 281 -7.71 23.21 3.37
N THR A 282 -8.42 22.73 2.35
CA THR A 282 -8.10 21.53 1.56
C THR A 282 -7.18 21.86 0.38
N SER A 283 -6.41 22.94 0.46
CA SER A 283 -5.40 23.27 -0.55
C SER A 283 -4.31 22.19 -0.55
N THR A 284 -4.08 21.56 -1.70
CA THR A 284 -3.00 20.57 -1.87
C THR A 284 -1.65 21.24 -2.16
N GLY A 285 -0.56 20.51 -1.93
CA GLY A 285 0.80 21.00 -2.19
C GLY A 285 1.29 22.05 -1.19
N VAL A 286 0.90 21.90 0.08
CA VAL A 286 1.44 22.68 1.19
C VAL A 286 2.44 21.81 1.96
N PRO A 287 3.75 22.15 1.95
CA PRO A 287 4.75 21.43 2.72
C PRO A 287 4.52 21.56 4.24
N GLN A 288 4.53 20.43 4.94
CA GLN A 288 4.39 20.33 6.40
C GLN A 288 5.53 19.50 7.02
N PRO A 289 6.79 19.93 6.90
CA PRO A 289 7.94 19.11 7.24
C PRO A 289 8.02 18.77 8.74
N ALA A 290 7.56 19.66 9.62
CA ALA A 290 7.49 19.39 11.06
C ALA A 290 6.48 18.28 11.39
N ARG A 291 5.32 18.28 10.71
CA ARG A 291 4.29 17.24 10.85
C ARG A 291 4.76 15.93 10.26
N ARG A 292 5.34 15.92 9.05
CA ARG A 292 5.93 14.72 8.43
C ARG A 292 6.99 14.11 9.33
N ARG A 293 7.88 14.92 9.91
CA ARG A 293 8.86 14.43 10.89
C ARG A 293 8.21 13.87 12.14
N GLY A 294 7.15 14.50 12.66
CA GLY A 294 6.37 14.01 13.80
C GLY A 294 5.73 12.64 13.52
N ALA A 295 5.15 12.47 12.34
CA ALA A 295 4.61 11.21 11.82
C ALA A 295 5.71 10.13 11.72
N ASN A 296 6.83 10.45 11.07
CA ASN A 296 7.99 9.55 10.94
C ASN A 296 8.52 9.10 12.31
N GLN A 297 8.57 10.02 13.28
CA GLN A 297 9.00 9.69 14.64
C GLN A 297 8.01 8.75 15.33
N ALA A 298 6.71 9.01 15.23
CA ALA A 298 5.68 8.12 15.79
C ALA A 298 5.72 6.73 15.13
N TRP A 299 5.88 6.65 13.80
CA TRP A 299 6.06 5.38 13.11
C TRP A 299 7.28 4.62 13.64
N TYR A 300 8.42 5.29 13.76
CA TYR A 300 9.66 4.73 14.28
C TYR A 300 9.57 4.27 15.75
N GLU A 301 8.75 4.94 16.56
CA GLU A 301 8.47 4.55 17.95
C GLU A 301 7.60 3.30 18.04
N TYR A 302 6.65 3.11 17.13
CA TYR A 302 5.59 2.09 17.24
C TYR A 302 5.70 0.91 16.27
N MET A 303 6.55 1.03 15.25
CA MET A 303 6.77 0.01 14.22
C MET A 303 8.09 -0.74 14.40
N LEU A 304 8.10 -1.96 13.85
CA LEU A 304 9.05 -3.03 14.22
C LEU A 304 10.22 -3.17 13.25
N ALA A 305 10.53 -2.09 12.56
CA ALA A 305 11.55 -2.06 11.54
C ALA A 305 12.95 -1.92 12.15
N ASP A 306 13.94 -2.64 11.64
CA ASP A 306 15.36 -2.46 11.96
C ASP A 306 15.92 -1.29 11.13
N VAL A 307 15.48 -0.09 11.48
CA VAL A 307 15.88 1.17 10.85
C VAL A 307 16.49 2.11 11.88
N THR A 308 17.18 3.13 11.39
CA THR A 308 17.73 4.22 12.19
C THR A 308 16.91 5.50 12.02
N PHE A 309 16.83 6.28 13.08
CA PHE A 309 16.24 7.62 13.10
C PHE A 309 17.15 8.57 13.88
N THR A 310 17.35 9.79 13.39
CA THR A 310 18.31 10.72 13.99
C THR A 310 17.67 11.59 15.07
N ASP A 311 17.99 11.35 16.35
CA ASP A 311 17.53 12.18 17.48
C ASP A 311 18.16 13.59 17.49
N GLY A 312 17.37 14.58 17.93
CA GLY A 312 17.80 15.96 18.17
C GLY A 312 17.97 16.80 16.91
N MET A 313 17.38 16.37 15.78
CA MET A 313 17.11 17.25 14.66
C MET A 313 15.84 18.07 14.96
N THR A 314 15.88 19.37 14.67
CA THR A 314 14.78 20.32 14.92
C THR A 314 14.31 20.90 13.59
N GLY A 315 13.01 21.16 13.44
CA GLY A 315 12.45 21.82 12.26
C GLY A 315 12.28 20.89 11.06
N ASP A 316 12.59 21.39 9.86
CA ASP A 316 12.12 20.85 8.58
C ASP A 316 12.87 19.59 8.08
N GLN A 317 13.59 18.89 8.95
CA GLN A 317 14.44 17.75 8.59
C GLN A 317 13.67 16.42 8.77
N TYR A 318 12.93 16.02 7.74
CA TYR A 318 12.07 14.83 7.76
C TYR A 318 12.65 13.60 7.02
N LEU A 319 13.76 13.75 6.29
CA LEU A 319 14.47 12.67 5.59
C LEU A 319 15.48 11.92 6.49
N ASP A 320 15.28 11.94 7.81
CA ASP A 320 16.17 11.36 8.82
C ASP A 320 15.89 9.89 9.13
N ILE A 321 15.08 9.24 8.28
CA ILE A 321 14.69 7.83 8.33
C ILE A 321 14.68 7.23 6.92
N GLN A 322 15.11 5.97 6.82
CA GLN A 322 15.04 5.17 5.60
C GLN A 322 14.30 3.88 5.91
N ILE A 323 13.17 3.62 5.26
CA ILE A 323 12.38 2.41 5.49
C ILE A 323 12.43 1.37 4.36
N TYR A 324 13.01 1.68 3.20
CA TYR A 324 13.23 0.64 2.19
C TYR A 324 14.39 -0.29 2.61
N ARG A 325 14.16 -1.60 2.51
CA ARG A 325 15.03 -2.67 3.06
C ARG A 325 14.87 -3.97 2.26
N SER A 326 15.81 -4.90 2.38
CA SER A 326 15.77 -6.21 1.70
C SER A 326 16.00 -7.37 2.67
N PHE A 327 15.29 -8.48 2.45
CA PHE A 327 15.33 -9.69 3.27
C PHE A 327 15.58 -10.92 2.40
N THR A 328 16.45 -11.83 2.83
CA THR A 328 16.75 -13.08 2.11
C THR A 328 16.32 -14.28 2.93
N PHE A 329 15.55 -15.17 2.32
CA PHE A 329 15.04 -16.40 2.94
C PHE A 329 15.67 -17.62 2.24
N GLY A 330 16.94 -17.87 2.56
CA GLY A 330 17.75 -18.88 1.90
C GLY A 330 17.84 -18.65 0.40
N LYS A 331 18.00 -19.72 -0.37
CA LYS A 331 17.99 -19.66 -1.85
C LYS A 331 16.58 -19.53 -2.44
N LEU A 332 15.52 -19.50 -1.63
CA LEU A 332 14.15 -19.50 -2.14
C LEU A 332 13.70 -18.10 -2.56
N ALA A 333 13.89 -17.08 -1.73
CA ALA A 333 13.32 -15.76 -1.96
C ALA A 333 14.19 -14.62 -1.46
N THR A 334 14.16 -13.52 -2.20
CA THR A 334 14.53 -12.19 -1.71
C THR A 334 13.27 -11.33 -1.70
N LEU A 335 12.95 -10.70 -0.58
CA LEU A 335 11.88 -9.69 -0.46
C LEU A 335 12.54 -8.31 -0.44
N VAL A 336 12.18 -7.46 -1.40
CA VAL A 336 12.62 -6.06 -1.50
C VAL A 336 11.44 -5.18 -1.13
N MET A 337 11.57 -4.44 -0.03
CA MET A 337 10.56 -3.48 0.44
C MET A 337 10.97 -2.06 -0.01
N THR A 338 10.09 -1.34 -0.69
CA THR A 338 10.32 0.05 -1.14
C THR A 338 9.57 1.06 -0.27
N ASP A 339 9.84 2.35 -0.52
CA ASP A 339 9.13 3.49 0.10
C ASP A 339 8.69 4.41 -1.04
N GLU A 340 7.39 4.42 -1.32
CA GLU A 340 6.77 5.08 -2.47
C GLU A 340 6.15 6.43 -2.10
N ARG A 341 6.31 6.90 -0.85
CA ARG A 341 5.74 8.19 -0.39
C ARG A 341 6.80 9.23 -0.07
N LEU A 342 7.87 8.85 0.63
CA LEU A 342 8.86 9.83 1.11
C LEU A 342 9.71 10.44 -0.02
N TYR A 343 9.93 9.68 -1.10
CA TYR A 343 10.85 10.04 -2.19
C TYR A 343 10.15 10.28 -3.52
N ARG A 344 8.84 10.07 -3.61
CA ARG A 344 8.10 10.33 -4.83
C ARG A 344 8.04 11.81 -5.13
N ALA A 345 7.99 12.13 -6.41
CA ALA A 345 7.65 13.45 -6.88
C ALA A 345 6.14 13.70 -6.70
N ASP A 346 5.75 14.96 -6.77
CA ASP A 346 4.36 15.38 -6.93
C ASP A 346 3.71 14.69 -8.15
N HIS A 347 2.40 14.43 -8.04
CA HIS A 347 1.59 13.86 -9.10
C HIS A 347 1.76 14.64 -10.40
N LEU A 348 1.69 13.93 -11.52
CA LEU A 348 1.78 14.57 -12.83
C LEU A 348 0.61 15.52 -13.07
N ILE A 349 -0.57 15.15 -12.62
CA ILE A 349 -1.79 15.95 -12.68
C ILE A 349 -2.10 16.42 -11.25
N PRO A 350 -1.95 17.72 -10.95
CA PRO A 350 -2.21 18.24 -9.61
C PRO A 350 -3.67 18.08 -9.20
N GLU A 351 -3.91 17.90 -7.91
CA GLU A 351 -5.24 17.66 -7.34
C GLU A 351 -6.17 18.87 -7.49
N SER A 352 -5.61 20.08 -7.60
CA SER A 352 -6.35 21.35 -7.57
C SER A 352 -6.62 21.98 -8.95
N ASN A 353 -6.08 21.44 -10.04
CA ASN A 353 -6.06 22.13 -11.35
C ASN A 353 -7.21 21.79 -12.33
N THR A 354 -8.24 21.04 -11.91
CA THR A 354 -9.40 20.74 -12.77
C THR A 354 -10.76 21.08 -12.17
N GLY A 355 -10.83 22.02 -11.23
CA GLY A 355 -12.11 22.60 -10.80
C GLY A 355 -12.95 21.68 -9.90
N GLY A 356 -12.30 20.95 -8.99
CA GLY A 356 -12.95 20.21 -7.92
C GLY A 356 -13.50 18.87 -8.37
N SER A 357 -13.00 17.78 -7.77
CA SER A 357 -13.51 16.40 -7.79
C SER A 357 -13.89 15.74 -9.12
N GLU A 358 -13.82 16.39 -10.27
CA GLU A 358 -14.36 15.92 -11.54
C GLU A 358 -13.25 15.34 -12.45
N ILE A 359 -13.63 14.35 -13.27
CA ILE A 359 -12.84 13.68 -14.31
C ILE A 359 -11.72 14.57 -14.87
N GLY A 360 -10.47 14.11 -14.72
CA GLY A 360 -9.27 14.85 -15.13
C GLY A 360 -8.41 15.43 -14.00
N SER A 361 -8.74 15.14 -12.73
CA SER A 361 -7.82 15.32 -11.59
C SER A 361 -6.82 14.15 -11.52
N ARG A 362 -6.42 13.65 -10.34
CA ARG A 362 -5.66 12.39 -10.20
C ARG A 362 -6.49 11.13 -10.47
N TYR A 363 -7.82 11.23 -10.41
CA TYR A 363 -8.74 10.14 -10.74
C TYR A 363 -9.37 10.33 -12.12
N LEU A 364 -9.61 9.22 -12.82
CA LEU A 364 -10.13 9.20 -14.19
C LEU A 364 -9.40 10.22 -15.08
N VAL A 365 -8.09 10.02 -15.21
CA VAL A 365 -7.21 10.90 -15.96
C VAL A 365 -7.18 10.49 -17.43
N PRO A 366 -7.46 11.39 -18.39
CA PRO A 366 -7.31 11.05 -19.80
C PRO A 366 -5.85 10.69 -20.12
N GLN A 367 -5.61 9.47 -20.58
CA GLN A 367 -4.27 8.95 -20.88
C GLN A 367 -3.46 9.88 -21.82
N PRO A 368 -4.04 10.44 -22.91
CA PRO A 368 -3.27 11.34 -23.79
C PRO A 368 -2.83 12.63 -23.10
N LEU A 369 -3.62 13.12 -22.13
CA LEU A 369 -3.25 14.31 -21.36
C LEU A 369 -2.09 14.00 -20.42
N LEU A 370 -2.15 12.87 -19.71
CA LEU A 370 -1.07 12.42 -18.83
C LEU A 370 0.23 12.26 -19.62
N GLN A 371 0.21 11.54 -20.75
CA GLN A 371 1.38 11.34 -21.60
C GLN A 371 1.96 12.69 -22.09
N ALA A 372 1.12 13.65 -22.45
CA ALA A 372 1.57 14.97 -22.87
C ALA A 372 2.17 15.79 -21.71
N VAL A 373 1.66 15.64 -20.48
CA VAL A 373 2.24 16.27 -19.28
C VAL A 373 3.57 15.61 -18.91
N GLU A 374 3.62 14.28 -18.89
CA GLU A 374 4.81 13.49 -18.60
C GLU A 374 5.95 13.85 -19.56
N ALA A 375 5.68 13.83 -20.87
CA ALA A 375 6.66 14.18 -21.89
C ALA A 375 7.19 15.62 -21.74
N ARG A 376 6.33 16.57 -21.34
CA ARG A 376 6.73 17.95 -21.06
C ARG A 376 7.61 18.06 -19.81
N LYS A 377 7.25 17.39 -18.71
CA LYS A 377 8.09 17.36 -17.48
C LYS A 377 9.47 16.75 -17.80
N LEU A 378 9.51 15.61 -18.49
CA LEU A 378 10.76 14.94 -18.88
C LEU A 378 11.65 15.78 -19.81
N ALA A 379 11.06 16.59 -20.71
CA ALA A 379 11.81 17.47 -21.60
C ALA A 379 12.37 18.72 -20.91
N GLY A 380 11.82 19.13 -19.76
CA GLY A 380 12.16 20.37 -19.07
C GLY A 380 13.51 20.36 -18.32
N GLY A 381 14.00 19.19 -17.88
CA GLY A 381 15.22 19.04 -17.09
C GLY A 381 15.17 19.66 -15.66
N GLY A 382 16.10 19.26 -14.78
CA GLY A 382 16.23 19.80 -13.41
C GLY A 382 15.39 19.08 -12.33
N VAL A 383 15.28 19.68 -11.14
CA VAL A 383 14.58 19.10 -9.96
C VAL A 383 13.06 18.96 -10.18
N ASN A 384 12.49 19.73 -11.13
CA ASN A 384 11.09 19.63 -11.55
C ASN A 384 10.84 18.63 -12.70
N ALA A 385 11.88 17.89 -13.14
CA ALA A 385 11.79 16.88 -14.18
C ALA A 385 11.58 15.44 -13.64
N SER A 386 11.44 15.27 -12.33
CA SER A 386 11.23 13.98 -11.72
C SER A 386 9.79 13.51 -11.94
N VAL A 387 9.60 12.61 -12.89
CA VAL A 387 8.51 11.65 -12.85
C VAL A 387 9.04 10.46 -12.06
N SER A 388 8.80 10.48 -10.75
CA SER A 388 9.39 9.45 -9.90
C SER A 388 8.52 9.01 -8.74
N MET A 389 8.44 7.70 -8.54
CA MET A 389 7.88 7.07 -7.34
C MET A 389 8.96 6.80 -6.28
N LEU A 390 10.12 6.24 -6.69
CA LEU A 390 11.13 5.79 -5.73
C LEU A 390 12.19 6.86 -5.41
N GLY A 391 12.28 7.92 -6.22
CA GLY A 391 13.45 8.80 -6.26
C GLY A 391 14.70 8.09 -6.78
N ASP A 392 15.73 8.86 -7.18
CA ASP A 392 16.88 8.32 -7.91
C ASP A 392 17.70 7.30 -7.11
N VAL A 393 17.92 7.55 -5.81
CA VAL A 393 18.75 6.71 -4.94
C VAL A 393 18.08 5.35 -4.70
N GLN A 394 16.80 5.36 -4.30
CA GLN A 394 16.08 4.11 -4.04
C GLN A 394 15.82 3.33 -5.32
N ARG A 395 15.51 4.01 -6.45
CA ARG A 395 15.39 3.38 -7.76
C ARG A 395 16.65 2.61 -8.14
N GLN A 396 17.82 3.23 -7.97
CA GLN A 396 19.08 2.54 -8.26
C GLN A 396 19.33 1.41 -7.28
N TRP A 397 19.08 1.62 -5.98
CA TRP A 397 19.19 0.57 -4.97
C TRP A 397 18.29 -0.63 -5.28
N TRP A 398 17.04 -0.41 -5.71
CA TRP A 398 16.11 -1.46 -6.10
C TRP A 398 16.65 -2.26 -7.28
N LYS A 399 17.19 -1.58 -8.31
CA LYS A 399 17.82 -2.25 -9.46
C LYS A 399 18.98 -3.13 -9.02
N ASP A 400 19.79 -2.64 -8.10
CA ASP A 400 20.93 -3.36 -7.54
C ASP A 400 20.47 -4.57 -6.73
N GLN A 401 19.42 -4.45 -5.90
CA GLN A 401 18.85 -5.58 -5.15
C GLN A 401 18.28 -6.66 -6.07
N MET A 402 17.48 -6.28 -7.06
CA MET A 402 16.89 -7.21 -8.03
C MET A 402 17.97 -7.93 -8.83
N SER A 403 19.00 -7.22 -9.27
CA SER A 403 20.15 -7.82 -9.96
C SER A 403 21.00 -8.70 -9.04
N ALA A 404 21.20 -8.30 -7.78
CA ALA A 404 21.98 -9.07 -6.82
C ALA A 404 21.30 -10.38 -6.40
N ALA A 405 19.95 -10.40 -6.40
CA ALA A 405 19.14 -11.59 -6.14
C ALA A 405 19.08 -12.53 -7.36
N ASN A 406 19.28 -12.00 -8.58
CA ASN A 406 19.21 -12.80 -9.80
C ASN A 406 20.28 -13.91 -9.80
N GLY A 407 19.85 -15.15 -10.04
CA GLY A 407 20.71 -16.34 -9.95
C GLY A 407 21.09 -16.79 -8.54
N LYS A 408 20.68 -16.06 -7.48
CA LYS A 408 20.88 -16.45 -6.07
C LYS A 408 19.60 -16.94 -5.40
N THR A 409 18.48 -16.26 -5.66
CA THR A 409 17.17 -16.67 -5.15
C THR A 409 16.21 -16.99 -6.28
N THR A 410 15.37 -18.02 -6.09
CA THR A 410 14.35 -18.40 -7.06
C THR A 410 13.38 -17.25 -7.30
N TRP A 411 12.83 -16.68 -6.24
CA TRP A 411 11.85 -15.61 -6.28
C TRP A 411 12.43 -14.27 -5.86
N LYS A 412 11.96 -13.20 -6.50
CA LYS A 412 12.14 -11.81 -6.07
C LYS A 412 10.75 -11.26 -5.77
N LEU A 413 10.47 -11.05 -4.50
CA LEU A 413 9.23 -10.43 -4.05
C LEU A 413 9.48 -8.93 -3.91
N TRP A 414 8.51 -8.13 -4.33
CA TRP A 414 8.55 -6.68 -4.17
C TRP A 414 7.37 -6.28 -3.28
N GLY A 415 7.63 -5.92 -2.03
CA GLY A 415 6.60 -5.35 -1.16
C GLY A 415 6.59 -3.84 -1.32
N ASN A 416 5.46 -3.29 -1.72
CA ASN A 416 5.31 -1.86 -1.94
C ASN A 416 3.84 -1.46 -1.75
N GLU A 417 3.62 -0.16 -1.66
CA GLU A 417 2.36 0.47 -1.28
C GLU A 417 1.30 0.31 -2.37
N VAL A 418 1.60 0.79 -3.59
CA VAL A 418 0.60 0.97 -4.65
C VAL A 418 0.72 -0.02 -5.83
N SER A 419 -0.36 -0.31 -6.53
CA SER A 419 -0.35 -1.31 -7.62
C SER A 419 0.47 -0.84 -8.83
N LEU A 420 1.20 -1.79 -9.44
CA LEU A 420 1.90 -1.63 -10.71
C LEU A 420 1.00 -1.91 -11.92
N MET A 421 -0.18 -2.49 -11.74
CA MET A 421 -1.09 -2.82 -12.82
C MET A 421 -1.68 -1.55 -13.45
N ARG A 422 -1.80 -1.55 -14.78
CA ARG A 422 -2.54 -0.52 -15.51
C ARG A 422 -4.03 -0.66 -15.29
N MET A 423 -4.61 0.26 -14.53
CA MET A 423 -6.04 0.37 -14.27
C MET A 423 -6.62 1.43 -15.21
N GLN A 424 -6.87 1.04 -16.46
CA GLN A 424 -7.38 1.94 -17.48
C GLN A 424 -8.83 1.62 -17.88
N VAL A 425 -9.60 2.56 -18.41
CA VAL A 425 -10.86 2.25 -19.09
C VAL A 425 -10.88 2.88 -20.46
N ASP A 426 -11.22 2.07 -21.46
CA ASP A 426 -11.59 2.55 -22.78
C ASP A 426 -13.07 2.97 -22.75
N LEU A 427 -13.33 4.25 -22.53
CA LEU A 427 -14.70 4.75 -22.41
C LEU A 427 -15.49 4.67 -23.71
N VAL A 428 -14.83 4.71 -24.87
CA VAL A 428 -15.51 4.54 -26.17
C VAL A 428 -16.14 3.15 -26.25
N ASN A 429 -15.39 2.13 -25.82
CA ASN A 429 -15.84 0.75 -25.81
C ASN A 429 -16.77 0.45 -24.63
N ALA A 430 -16.46 0.95 -23.43
CA ALA A 430 -17.28 0.75 -22.24
C ALA A 430 -18.70 1.33 -22.41
N LEU A 431 -18.82 2.50 -23.05
CA LEU A 431 -20.11 3.13 -23.35
C LEU A 431 -20.76 2.62 -24.66
N ARG A 432 -20.12 1.68 -25.37
CA ARG A 432 -20.62 1.07 -26.62
C ARG A 432 -20.96 2.07 -27.72
N LEU A 433 -20.21 3.17 -27.83
CA LEU A 433 -20.47 4.23 -28.83
C LEU A 433 -20.32 3.73 -30.27
N GLY A 434 -19.29 2.94 -30.56
CA GLY A 434 -19.07 2.34 -31.89
C GLY A 434 -20.26 1.50 -32.37
N PRO A 435 -20.71 0.49 -31.61
CA PRO A 435 -21.90 -0.29 -31.96
C PRO A 435 -23.18 0.53 -32.15
N GLN A 436 -23.42 1.53 -31.28
CA GLN A 436 -24.61 2.40 -31.38
C GLN A 436 -24.59 3.21 -32.68
N LEU A 437 -23.46 3.84 -33.01
CA LEU A 437 -23.33 4.65 -34.23
C LEU A 437 -23.34 3.79 -35.49
N ALA A 438 -22.70 2.61 -35.46
CA ALA A 438 -22.73 1.67 -36.58
C ALA A 438 -24.14 1.20 -36.91
N ALA A 439 -25.00 0.98 -35.90
CA ALA A 439 -26.40 0.64 -36.12
C ALA A 439 -27.16 1.77 -36.84
N GLY A 440 -26.90 3.03 -36.48
CA GLY A 440 -27.45 4.20 -37.18
C GLY A 440 -26.97 4.29 -38.63
N VAL A 441 -25.69 4.00 -38.89
CA VAL A 441 -25.13 3.96 -40.25
C VAL A 441 -25.79 2.86 -41.09
N VAL A 442 -25.96 1.66 -40.54
CA VAL A 442 -26.63 0.54 -41.23
C VAL A 442 -28.10 0.84 -41.50
N ALA A 443 -28.79 1.53 -40.59
CA ALA A 443 -30.17 1.96 -40.84
C ALA A 443 -30.27 2.94 -42.03
N ALA A 444 -29.28 3.83 -42.19
CA ALA A 444 -29.21 4.77 -43.32
C ALA A 444 -28.74 4.12 -44.63
N VAL A 445 -27.83 3.12 -44.54
CA VAL A 445 -27.27 2.40 -45.69
C VAL A 445 -27.37 0.88 -45.44
N PRO A 446 -28.55 0.26 -45.71
CA PRO A 446 -28.82 -1.14 -45.35
C PRO A 446 -27.84 -2.16 -45.97
N ALA A 447 -27.20 -1.82 -47.09
CA ALA A 447 -26.19 -2.67 -47.75
C ALA A 447 -24.97 -2.96 -46.84
N LEU A 448 -24.71 -2.13 -45.83
CA LEU A 448 -23.59 -2.28 -44.90
C LEU A 448 -23.88 -3.24 -43.73
N ALA A 449 -25.10 -3.77 -43.60
CA ALA A 449 -25.48 -4.64 -42.48
C ALA A 449 -24.52 -5.82 -42.22
N PRO A 450 -23.99 -6.53 -43.24
CA PRO A 450 -23.04 -7.63 -43.02
C PRO A 450 -21.72 -7.22 -42.37
N ALA A 451 -21.38 -5.93 -42.42
CA ALA A 451 -20.14 -5.36 -41.90
C ALA A 451 -20.33 -4.49 -40.65
N GLN A 452 -21.48 -4.57 -39.97
CA GLN A 452 -21.81 -3.71 -38.84
C GLN A 452 -20.77 -3.78 -37.70
N ALA A 453 -20.20 -4.96 -37.43
CA ALA A 453 -19.17 -5.12 -36.40
C ALA A 453 -17.85 -4.45 -36.81
N GLN A 454 -17.43 -4.60 -38.07
CA GLN A 454 -16.24 -3.93 -38.60
C GLN A 454 -16.42 -2.41 -38.62
N LEU A 455 -17.62 -1.92 -38.93
CA LEU A 455 -17.99 -0.51 -38.84
C LEU A 455 -17.92 0.00 -37.41
N ALA A 456 -18.45 -0.74 -36.44
CA ALA A 456 -18.37 -0.37 -35.03
C ALA A 456 -16.91 -0.20 -34.57
N THR A 457 -16.03 -1.14 -34.94
CA THR A 457 -14.59 -1.06 -34.64
C THR A 457 -13.93 0.13 -35.33
N ALA A 458 -14.22 0.38 -36.61
CA ALA A 458 -13.66 1.50 -37.36
C ALA A 458 -14.09 2.86 -36.78
N ILE A 459 -15.39 3.01 -36.46
CA ILE A 459 -15.94 4.21 -35.84
C ILE A 459 -15.31 4.43 -34.46
N ALA A 460 -15.23 3.39 -33.62
CA ALA A 460 -14.62 3.51 -32.29
C ALA A 460 -13.14 3.97 -32.38
N ALA A 461 -12.37 3.42 -33.33
CA ALA A 461 -10.98 3.81 -33.54
C ALA A 461 -10.81 5.25 -34.04
N ASP A 462 -11.70 5.70 -34.94
CA ASP A 462 -11.74 7.09 -35.41
C ASP A 462 -12.12 8.05 -34.28
N LEU A 463 -13.17 7.74 -33.51
CA LEU A 463 -13.59 8.54 -32.36
C LEU A 463 -12.49 8.67 -31.31
N LYS A 464 -11.75 7.59 -31.03
CA LYS A 464 -10.64 7.61 -30.07
C LYS A 464 -9.47 8.47 -30.55
N SER A 465 -9.19 8.41 -31.86
CA SER A 465 -8.18 9.25 -32.50
C SER A 465 -8.57 10.73 -32.40
N PHE A 466 -9.84 11.04 -32.67
CA PHE A 466 -10.38 12.39 -32.53
C PHE A 466 -10.39 12.87 -31.08
N GLY A 467 -10.84 12.06 -30.12
CA GLY A 467 -10.89 12.41 -28.71
C GLY A 467 -9.51 12.76 -28.14
N THR A 468 -8.47 12.06 -28.58
CA THR A 468 -7.07 12.41 -28.27
C THR A 468 -6.73 13.83 -28.73
N GLN A 469 -7.03 14.17 -29.99
CA GLN A 469 -6.79 15.51 -30.52
C GLN A 469 -7.62 16.57 -29.79
N TYR A 470 -8.88 16.25 -29.50
CA TYR A 470 -9.81 17.12 -28.78
C TYR A 470 -9.29 17.46 -27.38
N LEU A 471 -8.86 16.46 -26.61
CA LEU A 471 -8.33 16.64 -25.26
C LEU A 471 -7.05 17.49 -25.25
N LEU A 472 -6.13 17.25 -26.20
CA LEU A 472 -4.91 18.03 -26.33
C LEU A 472 -5.18 19.48 -26.72
N ALA A 473 -6.12 19.73 -27.65
CA ALA A 473 -6.55 21.07 -28.01
C ALA A 473 -7.21 21.79 -26.82
N LYS A 474 -8.10 21.09 -26.10
CA LYS A 474 -8.79 21.63 -24.92
C LYS A 474 -7.82 22.01 -23.81
N ALA A 475 -6.77 21.19 -23.57
CA ALA A 475 -5.72 21.49 -22.59
C ALA A 475 -4.90 22.75 -22.94
N GLN A 476 -4.93 23.20 -24.20
CA GLN A 476 -4.30 24.43 -24.66
C GLN A 476 -5.29 25.61 -24.73
N GLY A 477 -6.50 25.45 -24.19
CA GLY A 477 -7.58 26.46 -24.26
C GLY A 477 -8.29 26.54 -25.62
N GLY A 478 -8.05 25.57 -26.51
CA GLY A 478 -8.67 25.50 -27.82
C GLY A 478 -10.02 24.77 -27.81
N THR A 479 -10.76 24.92 -28.91
CA THR A 479 -11.98 24.16 -29.20
C THR A 479 -11.77 23.36 -30.48
N LEU A 480 -12.23 22.10 -30.50
CA LEU A 480 -12.15 21.24 -31.67
C LEU A 480 -13.53 20.63 -31.97
N ALA A 481 -13.93 20.65 -33.24
CA ALA A 481 -15.13 19.98 -33.75
C ALA A 481 -14.69 18.82 -34.64
N ILE A 482 -15.46 17.72 -34.67
CA ILE A 482 -15.13 16.59 -35.52
C ILE A 482 -15.37 16.94 -36.98
N ALA A 483 -14.44 16.58 -37.85
CA ALA A 483 -14.52 16.75 -39.30
C ALA A 483 -14.57 15.40 -40.01
N ALA A 484 -14.94 15.40 -41.29
CA ALA A 484 -14.96 14.17 -42.09
C ALA A 484 -13.57 13.52 -42.14
N GLY A 485 -12.49 14.30 -42.14
CA GLY A 485 -11.11 13.79 -42.11
C GLY A 485 -10.79 12.93 -40.88
N ASP A 486 -11.49 13.14 -39.76
CA ASP A 486 -11.30 12.36 -38.53
C ASP A 486 -11.94 10.97 -38.60
N LEU A 487 -12.82 10.74 -39.59
CA LEU A 487 -13.51 9.47 -39.84
C LEU A 487 -12.81 8.66 -40.94
N ALA A 488 -11.48 8.69 -40.98
CA ALA A 488 -10.70 8.13 -42.09
C ALA A 488 -10.86 6.62 -42.23
N ARG A 489 -10.87 5.86 -41.12
CA ARG A 489 -11.01 4.39 -41.16
C ARG A 489 -12.42 3.99 -41.56
N THR A 490 -13.41 4.70 -41.03
CA THR A 490 -14.83 4.51 -41.36
C THR A 490 -15.05 4.77 -42.85
N GLN A 491 -14.54 5.88 -43.39
CA GLN A 491 -14.66 6.19 -44.82
C GLN A 491 -13.94 5.17 -45.71
N ALA A 492 -12.73 4.74 -45.33
CA ALA A 492 -12.00 3.72 -46.09
C ALA A 492 -12.78 2.39 -46.14
N LEU A 493 -13.35 1.97 -45.01
CA LEU A 493 -14.16 0.76 -44.93
C LEU A 493 -15.45 0.87 -45.76
N VAL A 494 -16.20 1.97 -45.63
CA VAL A 494 -17.43 2.19 -46.41
C VAL A 494 -17.13 2.29 -47.90
N THR A 495 -16.03 2.94 -48.29
CA THR A 495 -15.62 3.02 -49.71
C THR A 495 -15.33 1.64 -50.28
N MET A 496 -14.70 0.75 -49.49
CA MET A 496 -14.40 -0.61 -49.90
C MET A 496 -15.67 -1.48 -50.03
N LEU A 497 -16.65 -1.28 -49.14
CA LEU A 497 -17.84 -2.12 -49.05
C LEU A 497 -19.03 -1.63 -49.87
N ALA A 498 -19.06 -0.34 -50.20
CA ALA A 498 -20.11 0.31 -50.98
C ALA A 498 -19.47 1.15 -52.10
N ASP A 499 -19.31 2.46 -51.87
CA ASP A 499 -18.67 3.39 -52.80
C ASP A 499 -18.24 4.70 -52.09
N ALA A 500 -17.46 5.52 -52.79
CA ALA A 500 -16.97 6.80 -52.26
C ALA A 500 -18.10 7.82 -51.96
N PRO A 501 -19.14 7.98 -52.79
CA PRO A 501 -20.29 8.84 -52.46
C PRO A 501 -21.01 8.42 -51.16
N SER A 502 -21.21 7.13 -50.95
CA SER A 502 -21.80 6.57 -49.73
C SER A 502 -20.90 6.83 -48.52
N ALA A 503 -19.59 6.67 -48.67
CA ALA A 503 -18.63 7.00 -47.62
C ALA A 503 -18.69 8.49 -47.22
N ALA A 504 -18.76 9.39 -48.20
CA ALA A 504 -18.91 10.83 -47.95
C ALA A 504 -20.24 11.17 -47.27
N ALA A 505 -21.35 10.56 -47.69
CA ALA A 505 -22.67 10.76 -47.07
C ALA A 505 -22.71 10.24 -45.63
N VAL A 506 -22.14 9.07 -45.36
CA VAL A 506 -22.03 8.49 -44.01
C VAL A 506 -21.17 9.40 -43.13
N ALA A 507 -20.01 9.85 -43.61
CA ALA A 507 -19.14 10.75 -42.85
C ALA A 507 -19.85 12.07 -42.52
N ALA A 508 -20.55 12.69 -43.48
CA ALA A 508 -21.31 13.92 -43.26
C ALA A 508 -22.42 13.73 -42.19
N SER A 509 -23.13 12.60 -42.24
CA SER A 509 -24.18 12.26 -41.26
C SER A 509 -23.61 12.08 -39.85
N LEU A 510 -22.50 11.34 -39.72
CA LEU A 510 -21.82 11.14 -38.44
C LEU A 510 -21.27 12.45 -37.89
N VAL A 511 -20.61 13.27 -38.71
CA VAL A 511 -20.11 14.61 -38.32
C VAL A 511 -21.25 15.48 -37.80
N SER A 512 -22.38 15.52 -38.50
CA SER A 512 -23.56 16.28 -38.07
C SER A 512 -24.10 15.78 -36.74
N THR A 513 -24.22 14.46 -36.58
CA THR A 513 -24.74 13.83 -35.35
C THR A 513 -23.83 14.12 -34.16
N LEU A 514 -22.53 13.92 -34.34
CA LEU A 514 -21.53 14.03 -33.29
C LEU A 514 -21.37 15.49 -32.83
N ASN A 515 -21.24 16.44 -33.75
CA ASN A 515 -21.13 17.86 -33.38
C ASN A 515 -22.44 18.44 -32.83
N GLY A 516 -23.60 17.96 -33.31
CA GLY A 516 -24.91 18.51 -32.94
C GLY A 516 -25.49 17.96 -31.64
N GLY A 517 -25.20 16.69 -31.29
CA GLY A 517 -25.81 16.02 -30.14
C GLY A 517 -24.85 15.35 -29.15
N TYR A 518 -23.57 15.19 -29.50
CA TYR A 518 -22.59 14.45 -28.69
C TYR A 518 -21.31 15.23 -28.38
N SER A 519 -21.26 16.53 -28.66
CA SER A 519 -20.04 17.33 -28.44
C SER A 519 -19.59 17.37 -26.97
N SER A 520 -20.52 17.27 -26.02
CA SER A 520 -20.21 17.11 -24.59
C SER A 520 -19.52 15.77 -24.27
N PHE A 521 -19.71 14.75 -25.10
CA PHE A 521 -19.08 13.44 -24.93
C PHE A 521 -17.68 13.35 -25.52
N PHE A 522 -17.22 14.35 -26.27
CA PHE A 522 -15.90 14.32 -26.93
C PHE A 522 -14.75 14.15 -25.93
N GLN A 523 -14.90 14.68 -24.71
CA GLN A 523 -13.91 14.46 -23.66
C GLN A 523 -13.78 12.98 -23.30
N TYR A 524 -14.85 12.19 -23.32
CA TYR A 524 -14.83 10.76 -22.98
C TYR A 524 -14.35 9.86 -24.13
N LEU A 525 -13.97 10.41 -25.28
CA LEU A 525 -13.51 9.62 -26.42
C LEU A 525 -12.02 9.25 -26.32
N ALA A 526 -11.60 8.73 -25.17
CA ALA A 526 -10.20 8.35 -24.91
C ALA A 526 -10.10 7.16 -23.95
N ASN A 527 -8.87 6.68 -23.77
CA ASN A 527 -8.53 5.88 -22.61
C ASN A 527 -8.38 6.80 -21.39
N TYR A 528 -8.81 6.28 -20.25
CA TYR A 528 -8.72 6.95 -18.95
C TYR A 528 -7.99 6.06 -17.97
N LEU A 529 -7.15 6.63 -17.11
CA LEU A 529 -6.52 5.92 -16.00
C LEU A 529 -7.35 6.17 -14.76
N PHE A 530 -7.69 5.12 -14.02
CA PHE A 530 -8.58 5.25 -12.87
C PHE A 530 -7.95 6.06 -11.76
N ASP A 531 -6.67 5.82 -11.50
CA ASP A 531 -5.97 6.43 -10.39
C ASP A 531 -4.50 6.65 -10.75
N CYS A 532 -4.08 7.92 -10.75
CA CYS A 532 -2.72 8.35 -10.99
C CYS A 532 -1.94 8.63 -9.69
N ASP A 533 -2.50 8.35 -8.51
CA ASP A 533 -1.69 8.18 -7.29
C ASP A 533 -0.83 6.90 -7.39
N GLN A 534 -1.37 5.87 -8.04
CA GLN A 534 -0.72 4.60 -8.34
C GLN A 534 0.42 4.76 -9.37
N TRP A 535 1.11 3.65 -9.69
CA TRP A 535 2.14 3.61 -10.74
C TRP A 535 1.66 4.03 -12.14
N ASP A 536 0.35 4.11 -12.37
CA ASP A 536 -0.22 4.69 -13.58
C ASP A 536 0.08 6.17 -13.77
N GLY A 537 0.31 6.92 -12.68
CA GLY A 537 0.78 8.30 -12.72
C GLY A 537 2.29 8.46 -12.95
N TYR A 538 3.06 7.37 -12.89
CA TYR A 538 4.53 7.37 -12.93
C TYR A 538 5.07 6.40 -14.00
N ASP A 539 4.41 6.40 -15.15
CA ASP A 539 4.55 5.38 -16.19
C ASP A 539 5.97 5.31 -16.78
N ALA A 540 6.65 6.44 -16.94
CA ALA A 540 8.03 6.48 -17.39
C ALA A 540 8.99 5.72 -16.45
N GLU A 541 8.82 5.86 -15.13
CA GLU A 541 9.63 5.11 -14.16
C GLU A 541 9.24 3.62 -14.18
N ARG A 542 7.93 3.30 -14.23
CA ARG A 542 7.46 1.91 -14.34
C ARG A 542 8.10 1.21 -15.54
N LYS A 543 8.06 1.82 -16.72
CA LYS A 543 8.70 1.29 -17.95
C LYS A 543 10.19 1.09 -17.76
N ALA A 544 10.89 2.01 -17.11
CA ALA A 544 12.33 1.89 -16.87
C ALA A 544 12.68 0.72 -15.93
N LEU A 545 11.87 0.46 -14.90
CA LEU A 545 12.05 -0.68 -14.00
C LEU A 545 11.72 -2.01 -14.69
N MET A 546 10.64 -2.07 -15.46
CA MET A 546 10.28 -3.27 -16.22
C MET A 546 11.32 -3.59 -17.31
N ALA A 547 11.84 -2.55 -17.97
CA ALA A 547 12.96 -2.69 -18.90
C ALA A 547 14.22 -3.21 -18.22
N HIS A 548 14.52 -2.79 -16.98
CA HIS A 548 15.63 -3.32 -16.19
C HIS A 548 15.48 -4.83 -15.94
N LEU A 549 14.30 -5.27 -15.48
CA LEU A 549 14.03 -6.69 -15.26
C LEU A 549 14.18 -7.50 -16.55
N LYS A 550 13.55 -7.04 -17.64
CA LYS A 550 13.54 -7.72 -18.94
C LYS A 550 14.95 -7.80 -19.56
N SER A 551 15.69 -6.68 -19.58
CA SER A 551 17.03 -6.62 -20.20
C SER A 551 18.08 -7.42 -19.44
N ASN A 552 17.93 -7.58 -18.12
CA ASN A 552 18.84 -8.36 -17.28
C ASN A 552 18.36 -9.81 -17.04
N GLY A 553 17.27 -10.24 -17.69
CA GLY A 553 16.74 -11.60 -17.56
C GLY A 553 16.29 -11.94 -16.13
N ILE A 554 15.86 -10.95 -15.35
CA ILE A 554 15.39 -11.13 -13.98
C ILE A 554 13.93 -11.62 -14.05
N GLN A 555 13.72 -12.90 -13.74
CA GLN A 555 12.41 -13.57 -13.79
C GLN A 555 11.85 -13.83 -12.38
N ASN A 556 10.66 -14.41 -12.25
CA ASN A 556 10.04 -14.75 -10.95
C ASN A 556 9.90 -13.54 -10.02
N VAL A 557 9.47 -12.41 -10.59
CA VAL A 557 9.20 -11.19 -9.84
C VAL A 557 7.71 -11.13 -9.56
N VAL A 558 7.35 -10.93 -8.29
CA VAL A 558 5.95 -10.77 -7.85
C VAL A 558 5.86 -9.59 -6.90
N ALA A 559 5.03 -8.60 -7.24
CA ALA A 559 4.70 -7.49 -6.34
C ALA A 559 3.58 -7.91 -5.37
N LEU A 560 3.67 -7.39 -4.14
CA LEU A 560 2.71 -7.52 -3.06
C LEU A 560 2.27 -6.11 -2.69
N THR A 561 1.06 -5.72 -3.12
CA THR A 561 0.58 -4.33 -3.09
C THR A 561 -0.69 -4.16 -2.26
N GLY A 562 -0.97 -2.93 -1.82
CA GLY A 562 -2.04 -2.56 -0.89
C GLY A 562 -2.91 -1.40 -1.37
N ASP A 563 -3.10 -0.36 -0.56
CA ASP A 563 -3.75 0.93 -0.91
C ASP A 563 -5.22 0.90 -1.39
N LEU A 564 -5.55 0.33 -2.56
CA LEU A 564 -6.86 0.52 -3.21
C LEU A 564 -8.05 -0.19 -2.55
N HIS A 565 -7.84 -0.94 -1.46
CA HIS A 565 -8.90 -1.68 -0.76
C HIS A 565 -9.71 -2.63 -1.67
N ALA A 566 -9.01 -3.34 -2.57
CA ALA A 566 -9.59 -4.27 -3.53
C ALA A 566 -8.69 -5.50 -3.73
N ILE A 567 -9.23 -6.55 -4.34
CA ILE A 567 -8.44 -7.69 -4.80
C ILE A 567 -8.13 -7.47 -6.27
N PHE A 568 -6.85 -7.39 -6.62
CA PHE A 568 -6.41 -7.51 -8.00
C PHE A 568 -5.31 -8.55 -8.14
N ALA A 569 -5.34 -9.27 -9.25
CA ALA A 569 -4.23 -10.14 -9.65
C ALA A 569 -4.05 -10.03 -11.16
N GLY A 570 -2.82 -9.75 -11.58
CA GLY A 570 -2.56 -9.52 -12.99
C GLY A 570 -1.10 -9.45 -13.37
N GLN A 571 -0.90 -9.19 -14.66
CA GLN A 571 0.41 -9.07 -15.27
C GLN A 571 0.84 -7.61 -15.31
N VAL A 572 2.10 -7.36 -14.97
CA VAL A 572 2.75 -6.08 -15.23
C VAL A 572 3.47 -6.15 -16.57
N MET A 573 3.17 -5.21 -17.46
CA MET A 573 3.71 -5.18 -18.82
C MET A 573 5.00 -4.36 -18.87
N ASP A 574 5.87 -4.65 -19.85
CA ASP A 574 7.05 -3.83 -20.13
C ASP A 574 6.68 -2.40 -20.53
N ASP A 575 5.70 -2.27 -21.40
CA ASP A 575 5.06 -1.03 -21.79
C ASP A 575 3.60 -1.30 -22.15
N TYR A 576 2.67 -0.80 -21.32
CA TYR A 576 1.23 -0.93 -21.55
C TYR A 576 0.74 -0.22 -22.81
N ASP A 577 1.47 0.79 -23.29
CA ASP A 577 1.12 1.58 -24.46
C ASP A 577 1.71 1.00 -25.77
N ALA A 578 2.55 -0.04 -25.67
CA ALA A 578 3.10 -0.70 -26.83
C ALA A 578 1.99 -1.37 -27.67
N ALA A 579 2.23 -1.49 -28.98
CA ALA A 579 1.31 -2.21 -29.87
C ALA A 579 1.13 -3.70 -29.48
N THR A 580 2.12 -4.27 -28.79
CA THR A 580 2.06 -5.63 -28.25
C THR A 580 2.78 -5.65 -26.90
N PRO A 581 2.08 -5.27 -25.81
CA PRO A 581 2.63 -5.28 -24.45
C PRO A 581 3.08 -6.68 -24.07
N THR A 582 4.25 -6.80 -23.44
CA THR A 582 4.83 -8.09 -23.00
C THR A 582 4.83 -8.18 -21.48
N PRO A 583 4.26 -9.23 -20.88
CA PRO A 583 4.32 -9.44 -19.43
C PRO A 583 5.77 -9.59 -18.93
N VAL A 584 6.10 -8.92 -17.83
CA VAL A 584 7.43 -8.92 -17.19
C VAL A 584 7.38 -9.51 -15.78
N MET A 585 6.33 -9.21 -15.02
CA MET A 585 6.13 -9.69 -13.66
C MET A 585 4.65 -9.82 -13.33
N VAL A 586 4.33 -10.32 -12.13
CA VAL A 586 2.95 -10.38 -11.60
C VAL A 586 2.81 -9.37 -10.47
N ASP A 587 1.63 -8.77 -10.36
CA ASP A 587 1.24 -7.95 -9.21
C ASP A 587 0.02 -8.58 -8.54
N LEU A 588 0.08 -8.70 -7.22
CA LEU A 588 -0.95 -9.26 -6.35
C LEU A 588 -1.31 -8.23 -5.28
N MET A 589 -2.50 -7.63 -5.42
CA MET A 589 -3.00 -6.63 -4.49
C MET A 589 -3.92 -7.30 -3.46
N THR A 590 -3.62 -7.10 -2.18
CA THR A 590 -4.50 -7.54 -1.08
C THR A 590 -5.55 -6.46 -0.80
N PRO A 591 -6.79 -6.84 -0.42
CA PRO A 591 -7.74 -5.84 0.06
C PRO A 591 -7.29 -5.34 1.44
N GLY A 592 -7.85 -4.20 1.86
CA GLY A 592 -7.65 -3.70 3.21
C GLY A 592 -8.24 -4.64 4.26
N ILE A 593 -7.64 -4.70 5.45
CA ILE A 593 -8.20 -5.42 6.59
C ILE A 593 -9.64 -4.99 6.87
N SER A 594 -9.89 -3.67 6.84
CA SER A 594 -11.19 -3.11 7.21
C SER A 594 -11.59 -1.85 6.44
N SER A 595 -10.63 -1.15 5.84
CA SER A 595 -10.87 0.10 5.11
C SER A 595 -11.96 -0.01 4.05
N THR A 596 -12.61 1.11 3.74
CA THR A 596 -13.72 1.16 2.79
C THR A 596 -13.27 0.68 1.42
N SER A 597 -13.94 -0.34 0.86
CA SER A 597 -13.56 -0.92 -0.42
C SER A 597 -13.58 0.09 -1.56
N LEU A 598 -12.81 -0.17 -2.63
CA LEU A 598 -12.76 0.67 -3.83
C LEU A 598 -14.17 0.97 -4.38
N LEU A 599 -15.02 -0.05 -4.44
CA LEU A 599 -16.43 0.11 -4.83
C LEU A 599 -17.15 1.09 -3.90
N GLY A 600 -16.96 0.95 -2.59
CA GLY A 600 -17.54 1.83 -1.58
C GLY A 600 -17.13 3.29 -1.79
N PHE A 601 -15.84 3.53 -2.04
CA PHE A 601 -15.30 4.86 -2.32
C PHE A 601 -15.95 5.49 -3.55
N TYR A 602 -15.91 4.82 -4.71
CA TYR A 602 -16.50 5.36 -5.94
C TYR A 602 -18.04 5.48 -5.86
N THR A 603 -18.70 4.56 -5.17
CA THR A 603 -20.15 4.65 -4.94
C THR A 603 -20.50 5.88 -4.10
N ALA A 604 -19.71 6.18 -3.07
CA ALA A 604 -19.90 7.38 -2.26
C ALA A 604 -19.63 8.66 -3.08
N ALA A 605 -18.58 8.66 -3.90
CA ALA A 605 -18.25 9.79 -4.79
C ALA A 605 -19.40 10.11 -5.76
N ILE A 606 -19.98 9.10 -6.42
CA ILE A 606 -21.12 9.28 -7.33
C ILE A 606 -22.37 9.75 -6.57
N LYS A 607 -22.59 9.28 -5.33
CA LYS A 607 -23.74 9.70 -4.51
C LYS A 607 -23.63 11.16 -4.01
N ASN A 608 -22.43 11.58 -3.61
CA ASN A 608 -22.21 12.79 -2.82
C ASN A 608 -21.57 13.96 -3.60
N ALA A 609 -21.09 13.75 -4.84
CA ALA A 609 -20.46 14.78 -5.66
C ALA A 609 -20.93 14.76 -7.12
N ASN A 610 -21.04 15.96 -7.71
CA ASN A 610 -21.13 16.33 -9.12
C ASN A 610 -21.72 15.34 -10.16
N HIS A 611 -22.80 15.75 -10.82
CA HIS A 611 -23.44 15.09 -11.97
C HIS A 611 -22.48 14.72 -13.13
N ALA A 612 -21.22 15.18 -13.12
CA ALA A 612 -20.16 14.76 -14.03
C ALA A 612 -19.87 13.25 -14.00
N PHE A 613 -20.12 12.55 -12.88
CA PHE A 613 -19.97 11.09 -12.77
C PHE A 613 -21.24 10.29 -13.06
N ASP A 614 -22.42 10.92 -13.16
CA ASP A 614 -23.69 10.22 -13.43
C ASP A 614 -23.61 9.40 -14.72
N ALA A 615 -22.94 9.95 -15.74
CA ALA A 615 -22.72 9.28 -17.02
C ALA A 615 -21.83 8.02 -16.91
N MET A 616 -21.08 7.89 -15.81
CA MET A 616 -20.15 6.80 -15.53
C MET A 616 -20.62 5.89 -14.39
N ALA A 617 -21.76 6.18 -13.77
CA ALA A 617 -22.29 5.38 -12.66
C ALA A 617 -22.48 3.91 -13.02
N SER A 618 -22.87 3.61 -14.26
CA SER A 618 -23.02 2.24 -14.76
C SER A 618 -21.69 1.47 -14.92
N LEU A 619 -20.55 2.16 -14.84
CA LEU A 619 -19.23 1.53 -14.79
C LEU A 619 -18.82 1.16 -13.37
N VAL A 620 -19.50 1.69 -12.36
CA VAL A 620 -19.20 1.47 -10.94
C VAL A 620 -20.23 0.53 -10.31
N VAL A 621 -21.52 0.81 -10.51
CA VAL A 621 -22.64 0.06 -9.92
C VAL A 621 -23.52 -0.60 -10.98
N THR A 622 -24.08 -1.76 -10.67
CA THR A 622 -24.98 -2.47 -11.59
C THR A 622 -26.40 -1.91 -11.57
N ASP A 623 -26.88 -1.49 -10.39
CA ASP A 623 -28.14 -0.76 -10.22
C ASP A 623 -27.84 0.71 -9.93
N VAL A 624 -27.86 1.52 -10.98
CA VAL A 624 -27.61 2.98 -10.92
C VAL A 624 -28.73 3.71 -10.15
N ALA A 625 -29.96 3.21 -10.15
CA ALA A 625 -31.07 3.89 -9.48
C ALA A 625 -30.94 3.83 -7.95
N ASN A 626 -30.38 2.73 -7.43
CA ASN A 626 -30.17 2.51 -6.00
C ASN A 626 -28.70 2.62 -5.57
N TYR A 627 -27.78 2.76 -6.53
CA TYR A 627 -26.33 2.73 -6.34
C TYR A 627 -25.86 1.48 -5.58
N THR A 628 -26.27 0.31 -6.08
CA THR A 628 -25.94 -0.99 -5.49
C THR A 628 -25.36 -1.95 -6.52
N GLY A 629 -24.60 -2.94 -6.02
CA GLY A 629 -23.95 -3.97 -6.83
C GLY A 629 -22.63 -3.49 -7.44
N ASP A 630 -21.79 -4.46 -7.83
CA ASP A 630 -20.43 -4.22 -8.31
C ASP A 630 -20.34 -4.37 -9.83
N ALA A 631 -20.37 -3.24 -10.55
CA ALA A 631 -20.00 -3.21 -11.97
C ALA A 631 -18.50 -2.87 -12.15
N LEU A 632 -17.90 -2.24 -11.16
CA LEU A 632 -16.51 -1.77 -11.19
C LEU A 632 -15.52 -2.91 -11.40
N SER A 633 -15.72 -4.07 -10.78
CA SER A 633 -14.88 -5.25 -11.01
C SER A 633 -14.86 -5.68 -12.48
N ALA A 634 -16.01 -5.66 -13.16
CA ALA A 634 -16.08 -5.97 -14.59
C ALA A 634 -15.42 -4.88 -15.43
N THR A 635 -15.59 -3.61 -15.06
CA THR A 635 -14.94 -2.46 -15.70
C THR A 635 -13.42 -2.57 -15.62
N MET A 636 -12.86 -2.89 -14.44
CA MET A 636 -11.42 -3.08 -14.25
C MET A 636 -10.89 -4.28 -15.05
N LYS A 637 -11.64 -5.39 -15.13
CA LYS A 637 -11.22 -6.50 -15.98
C LYS A 637 -11.29 -6.16 -17.47
N GLY A 638 -12.12 -5.19 -17.85
CA GLY A 638 -12.21 -4.64 -19.19
C GLY A 638 -11.06 -3.73 -19.59
N SER A 639 -10.22 -3.30 -18.64
CA SER A 639 -9.07 -2.41 -18.84
C SER A 639 -8.03 -2.94 -19.82
N GLY A 640 -7.88 -4.25 -19.88
CA GLY A 640 -6.93 -4.96 -20.74
C GLY A 640 -6.87 -6.43 -20.37
N SER A 641 -6.18 -7.24 -21.17
CA SER A 641 -6.04 -8.69 -20.91
C SER A 641 -5.13 -9.03 -19.72
N TRP A 642 -4.51 -8.02 -19.10
CA TRP A 642 -3.52 -8.17 -18.05
C TRP A 642 -4.10 -8.28 -16.64
N ILE A 643 -5.25 -7.65 -16.35
CA ILE A 643 -5.97 -7.86 -15.09
C ILE A 643 -6.72 -9.19 -15.22
N LYS A 644 -6.20 -10.25 -14.57
CA LYS A 644 -6.78 -11.59 -14.63
C LYS A 644 -7.96 -11.72 -13.66
N TYR A 645 -7.90 -11.00 -12.55
CA TYR A 645 -8.94 -10.97 -11.54
C TYR A 645 -9.07 -9.60 -10.90
N ALA A 646 -10.31 -9.22 -10.60
CA ALA A 646 -10.68 -8.02 -9.87
C ALA A 646 -11.88 -8.34 -8.97
N ASP A 647 -11.82 -7.92 -7.70
CA ASP A 647 -12.94 -7.81 -6.78
C ASP A 647 -12.80 -6.49 -6.02
N THR A 648 -13.58 -5.51 -6.42
CA THR A 648 -13.50 -4.13 -5.92
C THR A 648 -14.33 -3.89 -4.66
N ASP A 649 -15.08 -4.90 -4.20
CA ASP A 649 -15.80 -4.85 -2.93
C ASP A 649 -15.27 -5.89 -1.95
N ALA A 650 -14.00 -5.77 -1.58
CA ALA A 650 -13.34 -6.72 -0.71
C ALA A 650 -12.67 -6.03 0.48
N GLN A 651 -12.76 -6.71 1.62
CA GLN A 651 -11.91 -6.52 2.79
C GLN A 651 -11.36 -7.89 3.19
N GLY A 652 -10.19 -7.96 3.80
CA GLY A 652 -9.59 -9.22 4.20
C GLY A 652 -8.07 -9.20 4.26
N TYR A 653 -7.45 -10.34 3.99
CA TYR A 653 -6.01 -10.53 4.07
C TYR A 653 -5.52 -11.59 3.09
N ALA A 654 -4.21 -11.63 2.82
CA ALA A 654 -3.61 -12.64 1.97
C ALA A 654 -2.62 -13.53 2.72
N VAL A 655 -2.58 -14.83 2.36
CA VAL A 655 -1.57 -15.79 2.81
C VAL A 655 -0.83 -16.34 1.58
N VAL A 656 0.49 -16.13 1.55
CA VAL A 656 1.37 -16.58 0.47
C VAL A 656 2.09 -17.84 0.91
N THR A 657 2.04 -18.86 0.05
CA THR A 657 2.91 -20.05 0.13
C THR A 657 3.83 -20.05 -1.07
N LEU A 658 5.13 -20.07 -0.81
CA LEU A 658 6.17 -20.04 -1.81
C LEU A 658 6.96 -21.34 -1.80
N THR A 659 7.17 -21.91 -2.98
CA THR A 659 8.03 -23.08 -3.19
C THR A 659 8.96 -22.80 -4.36
N PRO A 660 10.00 -23.62 -4.62
CA PRO A 660 10.82 -23.45 -5.82
C PRO A 660 10.02 -23.48 -7.14
N ALA A 661 8.85 -24.13 -7.17
CA ALA A 661 8.05 -24.31 -8.38
C ALA A 661 6.94 -23.28 -8.56
N SER A 662 6.40 -22.71 -7.48
CA SER A 662 5.25 -21.80 -7.56
C SER A 662 5.15 -20.86 -6.36
N LEU A 663 4.49 -19.73 -6.59
CA LEU A 663 3.89 -18.88 -5.57
C LEU A 663 2.38 -19.06 -5.61
N THR A 664 1.76 -19.37 -4.48
CA THR A 664 0.30 -19.41 -4.31
C THR A 664 -0.10 -18.39 -3.27
N CYS A 665 -0.96 -17.45 -3.63
CA CYS A 665 -1.51 -16.42 -2.77
C CYS A 665 -3.00 -16.69 -2.55
N GLN A 666 -3.37 -17.03 -1.33
CA GLN A 666 -4.75 -17.21 -0.90
C GLN A 666 -5.24 -15.93 -0.25
N ILE A 667 -6.04 -15.17 -0.98
CA ILE A 667 -6.65 -13.92 -0.54
C ILE A 667 -8.00 -14.28 0.06
N LYS A 668 -8.14 -14.06 1.36
CA LYS A 668 -9.32 -14.41 2.14
C LYS A 668 -10.17 -13.16 2.31
N LYS A 669 -11.24 -13.07 1.52
CA LYS A 669 -12.25 -12.02 1.65
C LYS A 669 -13.10 -12.32 2.87
N VAL A 670 -13.29 -11.32 3.73
CA VAL A 670 -14.13 -11.46 4.94
C VAL A 670 -15.56 -11.01 4.66
N HIS A 671 -16.49 -11.53 5.46
CA HIS A 671 -17.84 -10.98 5.50
C HIS A 671 -17.80 -9.52 5.99
N LYS A 672 -18.83 -8.75 5.64
CA LYS A 672 -19.10 -7.46 6.29
C LYS A 672 -19.70 -7.71 7.68
N LEU A 673 -19.91 -6.64 8.44
CA LEU A 673 -20.70 -6.66 9.68
C LEU A 673 -22.04 -7.40 9.50
N LEU A 674 -22.52 -8.01 10.59
CA LEU A 674 -23.82 -8.66 10.64
C LEU A 674 -24.95 -7.65 10.35
N SER A 675 -26.18 -8.15 10.15
CA SER A 675 -27.32 -7.33 9.77
C SER A 675 -27.72 -6.24 10.78
N ASP A 676 -27.17 -6.28 12.00
CA ASP A 676 -27.32 -5.23 13.00
C ASP A 676 -26.45 -4.00 12.73
N GLY A 677 -25.49 -4.10 11.82
CA GLY A 677 -24.58 -3.03 11.41
C GLY A 677 -23.48 -2.69 12.42
N ALA A 678 -23.29 -3.50 13.46
CA ALA A 678 -22.36 -3.21 14.56
C ALA A 678 -21.57 -4.45 15.04
N THR A 679 -22.06 -5.66 14.79
CA THR A 679 -21.41 -6.88 15.26
C THR A 679 -20.55 -7.52 14.16
N ALA A 680 -19.31 -7.83 14.48
CA ALA A 680 -18.40 -8.57 13.60
C ALA A 680 -18.76 -10.07 13.52
N PRO A 681 -18.63 -10.71 12.34
CA PRO A 681 -18.59 -12.17 12.24
C PRO A 681 -17.43 -12.76 13.06
N THR A 682 -17.60 -13.98 13.57
CA THR A 682 -16.59 -14.65 14.43
C THR A 682 -16.31 -16.09 14.00
N GLY A 683 -15.12 -16.60 14.34
CA GLY A 683 -14.75 -18.00 14.08
C GLY A 683 -14.73 -18.34 12.59
N ALA A 684 -15.25 -19.52 12.23
CA ALA A 684 -15.29 -19.98 10.84
C ALA A 684 -16.13 -19.08 9.90
N ASN A 685 -17.01 -18.23 10.45
CA ASN A 685 -17.87 -17.32 9.69
C ASN A 685 -17.18 -15.99 9.33
N VAL A 686 -15.91 -15.79 9.68
CA VAL A 686 -15.18 -14.56 9.31
C VAL A 686 -14.89 -14.54 7.81
N VAL A 687 -14.34 -15.63 7.28
CA VAL A 687 -13.91 -15.73 5.88
C VAL A 687 -15.11 -16.09 5.01
N ALA A 688 -15.47 -15.19 4.09
CA ALA A 688 -16.59 -15.35 3.16
C ALA A 688 -16.20 -16.12 1.90
N GLN A 689 -14.99 -15.90 1.41
CA GLN A 689 -14.52 -16.43 0.13
C GLN A 689 -13.00 -16.51 0.12
N VAL A 690 -12.45 -17.51 -0.57
CA VAL A 690 -11.01 -17.62 -0.80
C VAL A 690 -10.70 -17.53 -2.28
N VAL A 691 -9.98 -16.46 -2.65
CA VAL A 691 -9.43 -16.28 -3.99
C VAL A 691 -8.00 -16.80 -3.99
N THR A 692 -7.68 -17.75 -4.86
CA THR A 692 -6.34 -18.33 -4.96
C THR A 692 -5.68 -17.90 -6.27
N ALA A 693 -4.68 -17.03 -6.17
CA ALA A 693 -3.82 -16.64 -7.28
C ALA A 693 -2.55 -17.53 -7.28
N THR A 694 -2.23 -18.16 -8.40
CA THR A 694 -1.06 -19.02 -8.56
C THR A 694 -0.17 -18.54 -9.70
N VAL A 695 1.10 -18.31 -9.37
CA VAL A 695 2.18 -17.94 -10.31
C VAL A 695 3.16 -19.10 -10.38
N ALA A 696 3.34 -19.67 -11.57
CA ALA A 696 4.36 -20.70 -11.79
C ALA A 696 5.74 -20.05 -11.95
N ALA A 697 6.78 -20.71 -11.44
CA ALA A 697 8.15 -20.26 -11.66
C ALA A 697 8.49 -20.29 -13.17
N GLY A 698 9.18 -19.25 -13.62
CA GLY A 698 9.60 -19.03 -15.01
C GLY A 698 8.58 -18.29 -15.86
N THR A 699 7.39 -17.98 -15.33
CA THR A 699 6.32 -17.34 -16.10
C THR A 699 5.80 -16.07 -15.42
N PRO A 700 5.81 -14.90 -16.11
CA PRO A 700 5.16 -13.68 -15.63
C PRO A 700 3.64 -13.73 -15.91
N ASP A 701 2.96 -14.74 -15.37
CA ASP A 701 1.51 -14.93 -15.53
C ASP A 701 0.89 -15.49 -14.26
N VAL A 702 -0.41 -15.26 -14.09
CA VAL A 702 -1.17 -15.64 -12.90
C VAL A 702 -2.47 -16.31 -13.28
N THR A 703 -2.72 -17.45 -12.67
CA THR A 703 -4.02 -18.15 -12.75
C THR A 703 -4.79 -17.91 -11.47
N VAL A 704 -6.09 -17.68 -11.57
CA VAL A 704 -6.93 -17.38 -10.41
C VAL A 704 -8.11 -18.34 -10.34
N SER A 705 -8.33 -18.93 -9.17
CA SER A 705 -9.53 -19.69 -8.82
C SER A 705 -10.21 -19.06 -7.61
N VAL A 706 -11.52 -19.30 -7.50
CA VAL A 706 -12.35 -18.79 -6.39
C VAL A 706 -13.07 -19.98 -5.77
N ALA A 707 -12.96 -20.11 -4.45
CA ALA A 707 -13.56 -21.18 -3.66
C ALA A 707 -14.55 -20.62 -2.63
#